data_AF-A0AAD9AR97-F1
#
_entry.id   AF-A0AAD9AR97-F1
#
_cell.length_a   1.000
_cell.length_b   1.000
_cell.length_c   1.000
_cell.angle_alpha   90.00
_cell.angle_beta   90.00
_cell.angle_gamma   90.00
#
_symmetry.space_group_name_H-M   'P 1'
#
loop_
_entity.id
_entity.type
_entity.pdbx_description
1 polymer ?
#
loop_
_entity_poly.entity_id
_entity_poly.type
_entity_poly.pdbx_seq_one_letter_code
_entity_poly.pdbx_strand_id
1 'polypeptide(L)'
;MVSLGQNATLYFDDIGNFLDRKIVPTKDTSGADNWYSKCTHKIHDEWIKNNATSQENIAEGLIMDIHGNRLFHVEENKRIVNDSWGVSLSLCRDYCSRGHIKMATNFNRFAAGSTSYLLPWLALTAQLPYETGGIDSDILSVCVGLGSPMLMTISLMITILNKTWIHKAFRSLKSRHRVYLREDRGKMSERADAAVVIAEVAQQAPTRLKQTEQSLAREVFLDKHERWWKQARDYLESTRRGVTLSLVAQMSVAIIAWIFTAVGSLQTKVGNTEEALILSSGSLWIWLVPVIWGWILVGTQNKAETMQTALDDETGPDGYQPGIEVAGDFLADPPSSSVNAQDSVNGNEDSRRTPPNLWIFNVAGFQKQEGPAFNYARTLTWINFANNLLIAFEDAIRPHELISAGPQQPASQADSQSSPAGSQANPTHNNSTTSPPPHLYEYSNLEELSGAKPIFWKNVAFSILMGILVQWGTTMLAFILASETVVKGLGCRSGGYLIYGILSTAACVSLLVSAALSHVAMREYEKERFEKPPENGFGLGAHICRALAVFLRLLGCFLLVANTVWLLLISIWELIGFFDSCYCASTELSKKEAGWILLFKGTDALKEDAQAAWGVGIGLGFVLIFLAGAVFYLASRHKHQ
;
A
#
# COMPACT_ATOMS: atom_id res chain seq x y z
N MET A 1 24.43 -61.83 -27.52
CA MET A 1 23.12 -61.75 -26.83
C MET A 1 23.19 -62.11 -25.34
N VAL A 2 23.97 -63.10 -24.89
CA VAL A 2 24.07 -63.47 -23.45
C VAL A 2 24.80 -62.41 -22.59
N SER A 3 25.79 -61.69 -23.13
CA SER A 3 26.56 -60.66 -22.40
C SER A 3 25.80 -59.36 -22.14
N LEU A 4 24.75 -59.04 -22.92
CA LEU A 4 23.92 -57.85 -22.71
C LEU A 4 22.91 -58.08 -21.56
N GLY A 5 22.43 -59.32 -21.40
CA GLY A 5 21.50 -59.68 -20.32
C GLY A 5 22.13 -59.59 -18.93
N GLN A 6 23.36 -60.07 -18.73
CA GLN A 6 24.04 -60.04 -17.43
C GLN A 6 24.35 -58.62 -16.93
N ASN A 7 24.72 -57.71 -17.83
CA ASN A 7 24.99 -56.31 -17.46
C ASN A 7 23.71 -55.57 -17.06
N ALA A 8 22.58 -55.87 -17.72
CA ALA A 8 21.29 -55.31 -17.36
C ALA A 8 20.83 -55.80 -15.96
N THR A 9 20.97 -57.09 -15.65
CA THR A 9 20.56 -57.64 -14.34
C THR A 9 21.35 -57.02 -13.20
N LEU A 10 22.68 -56.93 -13.33
CA LEU A 10 23.56 -56.29 -12.32
C LEU A 10 23.21 -54.82 -12.08
N TYR A 11 22.80 -54.10 -13.13
CA TYR A 11 22.41 -52.70 -13.04
C TYR A 11 21.08 -52.50 -12.29
N PHE A 12 20.07 -53.34 -12.57
CA PHE A 12 18.82 -53.33 -11.83
C PHE A 12 19.04 -53.74 -10.36
N ASP A 13 19.92 -54.71 -10.09
CA ASP A 13 20.27 -55.08 -8.71
C ASP A 13 20.92 -53.90 -7.94
N ASP A 14 21.77 -53.10 -8.59
CA ASP A 14 22.40 -51.94 -7.96
C ASP A 14 21.40 -50.81 -7.63
N ILE A 15 20.41 -50.57 -8.49
CA ILE A 15 19.32 -49.62 -8.20
C ILE A 15 18.43 -50.14 -7.07
N GLY A 16 18.09 -51.44 -7.07
CA GLY A 16 17.36 -52.07 -5.97
C GLY A 16 18.08 -51.88 -4.64
N ASN A 17 19.37 -52.22 -4.61
CA ASN A 17 20.23 -52.03 -3.43
C ASN A 17 20.37 -50.56 -3.00
N PHE A 18 20.31 -49.61 -3.94
CA PHE A 18 20.29 -48.18 -3.63
C PHE A 18 18.97 -47.76 -2.99
N LEU A 19 17.84 -48.12 -3.59
CA LEU A 19 16.51 -47.81 -3.06
C LEU A 19 16.33 -48.45 -1.68
N ASP A 20 16.73 -49.70 -1.52
CA ASP A 20 16.76 -50.39 -0.22
C ASP A 20 17.56 -49.60 0.81
N ARG A 21 18.77 -49.12 0.47
CA ARG A 21 19.60 -48.32 1.39
C ARG A 21 19.00 -46.95 1.74
N LYS A 22 18.21 -46.36 0.85
CA LYS A 22 17.55 -45.07 1.09
C LYS A 22 16.23 -45.20 1.83
N ILE A 23 15.64 -46.39 1.85
CA ILE A 23 14.29 -46.66 2.36
C ILE A 23 14.31 -47.48 3.65
N VAL A 24 15.37 -48.27 3.89
CA VAL A 24 15.58 -48.92 5.18
C VAL A 24 15.82 -47.83 6.23
N PRO A 25 14.93 -47.72 7.23
CA PRO A 25 14.77 -46.51 8.03
C PRO A 25 16.00 -46.26 8.90
N THR A 26 16.51 -45.02 8.89
CA THR A 26 16.92 -44.43 10.17
C THR A 26 15.69 -44.50 11.06
N LYS A 27 15.83 -45.24 12.16
CA LYS A 27 14.80 -45.69 13.09
C LYS A 27 14.18 -44.55 13.92
N ASP A 28 13.98 -43.38 13.32
CA ASP A 28 13.21 -42.29 13.89
C ASP A 28 11.77 -42.38 13.36
N THR A 29 10.92 -42.96 14.19
CA THR A 29 9.46 -43.14 14.03
C THR A 29 8.67 -41.82 13.96
N SER A 30 9.31 -40.70 13.58
CA SER A 30 8.67 -39.40 13.35
C SER A 30 8.62 -39.00 11.85
N GLY A 31 9.36 -39.69 10.96
CA GLY A 31 9.47 -39.37 9.53
C GLY A 31 8.48 -40.07 8.58
N ALA A 32 7.66 -41.00 9.10
CA ALA A 32 6.78 -41.85 8.29
C ALA A 32 5.55 -41.14 7.66
N ASP A 33 5.31 -39.86 8.00
CA ASP A 33 4.06 -39.19 7.65
C ASP A 33 4.15 -38.10 6.58
N ASN A 34 5.34 -37.71 6.11
CA ASN A 34 5.46 -36.67 5.07
C ASN A 34 5.28 -37.23 3.64
N TRP A 35 4.86 -36.37 2.71
CA TRP A 35 4.60 -36.79 1.32
C TRP A 35 5.85 -37.34 0.62
N TYR A 36 7.02 -36.76 0.90
CA TYR A 36 8.29 -37.16 0.30
C TYR A 36 8.65 -38.62 0.65
N SER A 37 8.52 -39.02 1.92
CA SER A 37 8.78 -40.40 2.34
C SER A 37 7.77 -41.38 1.72
N LYS A 38 6.48 -41.02 1.68
CA LYS A 38 5.44 -41.82 1.02
C LYS A 38 5.71 -42.00 -0.48
N CYS A 39 6.22 -40.97 -1.15
CA CYS A 39 6.60 -41.06 -2.56
C CYS A 39 7.78 -42.01 -2.78
N THR A 40 8.82 -41.87 -1.97
CA THR A 40 10.00 -42.74 -2.02
C THR A 40 9.62 -44.21 -1.76
N HIS A 41 8.79 -44.48 -0.75
CA HIS A 41 8.26 -45.83 -0.50
C HIS A 41 7.45 -46.36 -1.67
N LYS A 42 6.58 -45.55 -2.26
CA LYS A 42 5.72 -45.98 -3.37
C LYS A 42 6.53 -46.35 -4.61
N ILE A 43 7.58 -45.59 -4.94
CA ILE A 43 8.47 -45.90 -6.06
C ILE A 43 9.19 -47.23 -5.84
N HIS A 44 9.61 -47.49 -4.60
CA HIS A 44 10.28 -48.73 -4.23
C HIS A 44 9.37 -49.95 -4.18
N ASP A 45 8.15 -49.79 -3.70
CA ASP A 45 7.14 -50.85 -3.76
C ASP A 45 6.89 -51.29 -5.21
N GLU A 46 6.87 -50.35 -6.16
CA GLU A 46 6.74 -50.66 -7.59
C GLU A 46 8.03 -51.26 -8.17
N TRP A 47 9.20 -50.90 -7.65
CA TRP A 47 10.48 -51.53 -8.01
C TRP A 47 10.53 -53.02 -7.62
N ILE A 48 10.14 -53.35 -6.39
CA ILE A 48 10.16 -54.71 -5.84
C ILE A 48 9.25 -55.66 -6.61
N LYS A 49 8.19 -55.15 -7.25
CA LYS A 49 7.29 -55.98 -8.07
C LYS A 49 7.98 -56.63 -9.27
N ASN A 50 9.24 -56.29 -9.57
CA ASN A 50 10.07 -56.91 -10.60
C ASN A 50 9.41 -56.93 -11.99
N ASN A 51 8.64 -55.88 -12.30
CA ASN A 51 8.10 -55.67 -13.64
C ASN A 51 9.14 -54.92 -14.48
N ALA A 52 9.63 -55.56 -15.55
CA ALA A 52 10.70 -55.02 -16.40
C ALA A 52 10.39 -53.61 -16.92
N THR A 53 9.15 -53.35 -17.36
CA THR A 53 8.76 -52.02 -17.86
C THR A 53 8.76 -50.96 -16.76
N SER A 54 8.38 -51.33 -15.52
CA SER A 54 8.37 -50.40 -14.39
C SER A 54 9.78 -50.09 -13.91
N GLN A 55 10.67 -51.09 -13.89
CA GLN A 55 12.07 -50.91 -13.51
C GLN A 55 12.84 -50.05 -14.52
N GLU A 56 12.63 -50.26 -15.82
CA GLU A 56 13.20 -49.41 -16.87
C GLU A 56 12.71 -47.96 -16.73
N ASN A 57 11.40 -47.75 -16.60
CA ASN A 57 10.83 -46.41 -16.40
C ASN A 57 11.39 -45.71 -15.15
N ILE A 58 11.53 -46.44 -14.03
CA ILE A 58 12.10 -45.88 -12.79
C ILE A 58 13.57 -45.52 -13.01
N ALA A 59 14.37 -46.39 -13.64
CA ALA A 59 15.78 -46.14 -13.90
C ALA A 59 16.01 -44.92 -14.80
N GLU A 60 15.25 -44.78 -15.88
CA GLU A 60 15.31 -43.61 -16.78
C GLU A 60 14.84 -42.31 -16.11
N GLY A 61 13.99 -42.41 -15.09
CA GLY A 61 13.47 -41.29 -14.33
C GLY A 61 14.39 -40.78 -13.23
N LEU A 62 15.51 -41.43 -12.93
CA LEU A 62 16.45 -41.01 -11.88
C LEU A 62 17.27 -39.77 -12.29
N ILE A 63 17.47 -38.87 -11.32
CA ILE A 63 18.20 -37.62 -11.48
C ILE A 63 19.51 -37.67 -10.71
N MET A 64 20.60 -37.29 -11.37
CA MET A 64 21.96 -37.51 -10.85
C MET A 64 22.61 -36.29 -10.20
N ASP A 65 22.13 -35.10 -10.50
CA ASP A 65 22.72 -33.86 -9.98
C ASP A 65 21.67 -32.77 -9.72
N ILE A 66 22.14 -31.67 -9.12
CA ILE A 66 21.32 -30.50 -8.82
C ILE A 66 20.81 -29.77 -10.06
N HIS A 67 21.42 -30.00 -11.24
CA HIS A 67 21.00 -29.35 -12.48
C HIS A 67 19.79 -30.05 -13.10
N GLY A 68 19.54 -31.30 -12.72
CA GLY A 68 18.45 -32.11 -13.24
C GLY A 68 18.87 -33.03 -14.37
N ASN A 69 20.16 -33.35 -14.48
CA ASN A 69 20.64 -34.26 -15.51
C ASN A 69 20.17 -35.70 -15.19
N ARG A 70 19.59 -36.35 -16.20
CA ARG A 70 19.12 -37.74 -16.11
C ARG A 70 20.26 -38.69 -16.40
N LEU A 71 20.11 -39.93 -15.96
CA LEU A 71 21.02 -41.00 -16.32
C LEU A 71 20.83 -41.39 -17.79
N PHE A 72 21.72 -40.96 -18.69
CA PHE A 72 21.75 -41.41 -20.07
C PHE A 72 22.97 -42.34 -20.29
N HIS A 73 22.71 -43.56 -20.76
CA HIS A 73 23.63 -44.67 -21.02
C HIS A 73 24.08 -45.53 -19.82
N VAL A 74 23.82 -46.84 -19.99
CA VAL A 74 23.93 -47.93 -19.01
C VAL A 74 25.36 -48.42 -18.80
N GLU A 75 26.31 -48.07 -19.68
CA GLU A 75 27.58 -48.80 -19.79
C GLU A 75 28.71 -48.39 -18.82
N GLU A 76 28.63 -47.27 -18.09
CA GLU A 76 29.80 -46.81 -17.28
C GLU A 76 29.63 -46.70 -15.76
N ASN A 77 28.46 -46.91 -15.14
CA ASN A 77 28.19 -46.15 -13.91
C ASN A 77 27.57 -46.87 -12.70
N LYS A 78 28.32 -47.82 -12.12
CA LYS A 78 28.12 -48.34 -10.75
C LYS A 78 28.24 -47.28 -9.64
N ARG A 79 29.02 -46.22 -9.87
CA ARG A 79 29.29 -45.17 -8.87
C ARG A 79 28.19 -44.10 -8.80
N ILE A 80 27.41 -43.94 -9.88
CA ILE A 80 26.48 -42.82 -10.06
C ILE A 80 25.13 -43.07 -9.37
N VAL A 81 24.60 -44.29 -9.36
CA VAL A 81 23.30 -44.61 -8.74
C VAL A 81 23.25 -44.24 -7.25
N ASN A 82 24.37 -44.41 -6.52
CA ASN A 82 24.49 -44.03 -5.11
C ASN A 82 24.39 -42.52 -4.84
N ASP A 83 24.58 -41.70 -5.87
CA ASP A 83 24.60 -40.24 -5.78
C ASP A 83 23.34 -39.56 -6.33
N SER A 84 22.30 -40.31 -6.69
CA SER A 84 21.07 -39.72 -7.20
C SER A 84 20.42 -38.75 -6.20
N TRP A 85 19.85 -37.68 -6.75
CA TRP A 85 19.23 -36.57 -6.02
C TRP A 85 17.73 -36.76 -5.90
N GLY A 86 17.10 -37.31 -6.92
CA GLY A 86 15.67 -37.50 -6.93
C GLY A 86 15.16 -38.07 -8.26
N VAL A 87 13.95 -37.66 -8.64
CA VAL A 87 13.23 -38.25 -9.76
C VAL A 87 12.65 -37.20 -10.70
N SER A 88 12.47 -37.57 -11.96
CA SER A 88 11.82 -36.75 -12.97
C SER A 88 10.35 -36.49 -12.64
N LEU A 89 9.84 -35.36 -13.15
CA LEU A 89 8.43 -35.00 -12.97
C LEU A 89 7.47 -36.05 -13.54
N SER A 90 7.81 -36.64 -14.70
CA SER A 90 7.01 -37.69 -15.33
C SER A 90 6.91 -38.91 -14.40
N LEU A 91 8.04 -39.37 -13.85
CA LEU A 91 8.07 -40.50 -12.92
C LEU A 91 7.25 -40.21 -11.66
N CYS A 92 7.36 -38.99 -11.12
CA CYS A 92 6.56 -38.61 -9.96
C CYS A 92 5.05 -38.61 -10.26
N ARG A 93 4.62 -38.14 -11.43
CA ARG A 93 3.19 -38.17 -11.79
C ARG A 93 2.65 -39.60 -11.87
N ASP A 94 3.45 -40.51 -12.40
CA ASP A 94 3.05 -41.91 -12.58
C ASP A 94 2.88 -42.64 -11.24
N TYR A 95 3.74 -42.34 -10.25
CA TYR A 95 3.77 -43.12 -9.01
C TYR A 95 3.33 -42.36 -7.75
N CYS A 96 3.50 -41.04 -7.72
CA CYS A 96 3.35 -40.19 -6.53
C CYS A 96 2.31 -39.07 -6.70
N SER A 97 1.51 -39.10 -7.77
CA SER A 97 0.42 -38.12 -7.94
C SER A 97 -0.61 -38.20 -6.82
N ARG A 98 -1.46 -37.16 -6.71
CA ARG A 98 -2.53 -37.10 -5.70
C ARG A 98 -3.54 -38.26 -5.79
N GLY A 99 -3.59 -38.97 -6.92
CA GLY A 99 -4.39 -40.19 -7.06
C GLY A 99 -3.80 -41.39 -6.29
N HIS A 100 -2.48 -41.42 -6.10
CA HIS A 100 -1.77 -42.49 -5.41
C HIS A 100 -1.42 -42.13 -3.96
N ILE A 101 -1.06 -40.87 -3.70
CA ILE A 101 -0.66 -40.39 -2.37
C ILE A 101 -1.61 -39.27 -1.96
N LYS A 102 -2.41 -39.53 -0.93
CA LYS A 102 -3.27 -38.51 -0.32
C LYS A 102 -2.42 -37.47 0.40
N MET A 103 -2.90 -36.24 0.39
CA MET A 103 -2.31 -35.13 1.13
C MET A 103 -2.15 -35.50 2.62
N ALA A 104 -0.95 -35.32 3.15
CA ALA A 104 -0.64 -35.62 4.54
C ALA A 104 -0.55 -34.32 5.35
N THR A 105 -1.58 -34.05 6.15
CA THR A 105 -1.59 -32.91 7.07
C THR A 105 -0.87 -33.28 8.36
N ASN A 106 0.22 -32.58 8.70
CA ASN A 106 0.92 -32.75 9.96
C ASN A 106 0.54 -31.62 10.93
N PHE A 107 -0.17 -31.95 12.02
CA PHE A 107 -0.59 -30.95 13.00
C PHE A 107 0.59 -30.23 13.67
N ASN A 108 1.71 -30.91 13.90
CA ASN A 108 2.91 -30.28 14.48
C ASN A 108 3.50 -29.24 13.52
N ARG A 109 3.56 -29.54 12.22
CA ARG A 109 3.97 -28.58 11.18
C ARG A 109 3.02 -27.40 11.14
N PHE A 110 1.71 -27.67 11.10
CA PHE A 110 0.69 -26.62 11.09
C PHE A 110 0.78 -25.72 12.32
N ALA A 111 0.85 -26.30 13.53
CA ALA A 111 0.92 -25.56 14.79
C ALA A 111 2.21 -24.73 14.88
N ALA A 112 3.37 -25.35 14.66
CA ALA A 112 4.66 -24.66 14.71
C ALA A 112 4.77 -23.55 13.65
N GLY A 113 4.33 -23.83 12.42
CA GLY A 113 4.32 -22.85 11.36
C GLY A 113 3.33 -21.71 11.62
N SER A 114 2.14 -22.02 12.16
CA SER A 114 1.14 -21.00 12.50
C SER A 114 1.63 -20.07 13.61
N THR A 115 2.22 -20.60 14.68
CA THR A 115 2.66 -19.79 15.83
C THR A 115 3.90 -18.96 15.53
N SER A 116 4.82 -19.48 14.72
CA SER A 116 6.09 -18.81 14.44
C SER A 116 6.01 -17.87 13.24
N TYR A 117 5.08 -18.11 12.31
CA TYR A 117 5.00 -17.37 11.06
C TYR A 117 3.66 -16.68 10.89
N LEU A 118 2.53 -17.38 10.83
CA LEU A 118 1.27 -16.75 10.42
C LEU A 118 0.67 -15.81 11.49
N LEU A 119 0.55 -16.28 12.73
CA LEU A 119 -0.16 -15.57 13.79
C LEU A 119 0.46 -14.22 14.16
N PRO A 120 1.80 -14.07 14.29
CA PRO A 120 2.39 -12.77 14.58
C PRO A 120 2.10 -11.74 13.48
N TRP A 121 2.10 -12.16 12.20
CA TRP A 121 1.78 -11.27 11.08
C TRP A 121 0.30 -10.91 11.03
N LEU A 122 -0.60 -11.87 11.27
CA LEU A 122 -2.04 -11.59 11.37
C LEU A 122 -2.36 -10.66 12.54
N ALA A 123 -1.66 -10.78 13.68
CA ALA A 123 -1.82 -9.83 14.78
C ALA A 123 -1.39 -8.41 14.39
N LEU A 124 -0.33 -8.28 13.60
CA LEU A 124 0.14 -6.98 13.10
C LEU A 124 -0.79 -6.33 12.09
N THR A 125 -1.59 -7.10 11.33
CA THR A 125 -2.55 -6.49 10.40
C THR A 125 -3.56 -5.63 11.15
N ALA A 126 -4.01 -6.07 12.32
CA ALA A 126 -4.90 -5.31 13.20
C ALA A 126 -4.32 -3.97 13.68
N GLN A 127 -3.00 -3.76 13.53
CA GLN A 127 -2.35 -2.49 13.86
C GLN A 127 -2.32 -1.50 12.70
N LEU A 128 -2.69 -1.90 11.47
CA LEU A 128 -2.84 -0.95 10.38
C LEU A 128 -3.96 0.08 10.70
N PRO A 129 -3.82 1.32 10.22
CA PRO A 129 -4.82 2.35 10.49
C PRO A 129 -5.97 2.24 9.48
N TYR A 130 -7.15 1.81 9.96
CA TYR A 130 -8.35 1.66 9.13
C TYR A 130 -9.19 2.94 9.16
N GLU A 131 -9.74 3.31 10.33
CA GLU A 131 -10.35 4.62 10.63
C GLU A 131 -11.28 5.17 9.53
N THR A 132 -12.08 4.29 8.91
CA THR A 132 -12.90 4.68 7.73
C THR A 132 -14.35 5.03 8.04
N GLY A 133 -14.80 4.78 9.28
CA GLY A 133 -16.16 5.06 9.76
C GLY A 133 -17.20 3.96 9.47
N GLY A 134 -16.86 2.96 8.65
CA GLY A 134 -17.76 1.87 8.27
C GLY A 134 -17.07 0.52 8.13
N ILE A 135 -17.83 -0.55 8.37
CA ILE A 135 -17.32 -1.94 8.32
C ILE A 135 -16.81 -2.29 6.92
N ASP A 136 -17.58 -1.94 5.88
CA ASP A 136 -17.25 -2.27 4.49
C ASP A 136 -15.95 -1.59 4.03
N SER A 137 -15.78 -0.33 4.41
CA SER A 137 -14.59 0.45 4.10
C SER A 137 -13.38 0.03 4.94
N ASP A 138 -13.60 -0.43 6.19
CA ASP A 138 -12.53 -1.01 7.01
C ASP A 138 -12.03 -2.33 6.41
N ILE A 139 -12.93 -3.21 5.96
CA ILE A 139 -12.57 -4.45 5.25
C ILE A 139 -11.80 -4.11 3.97
N LEU A 140 -12.26 -3.13 3.20
CA LEU A 140 -11.54 -2.71 2.00
C LEU A 140 -10.17 -2.12 2.34
N SER A 141 -10.04 -1.39 3.43
CA SER A 141 -8.77 -0.84 3.93
C SER A 141 -7.79 -1.96 4.35
N VAL A 142 -8.29 -3.04 4.95
CA VAL A 142 -7.52 -4.29 5.16
C VAL A 142 -7.04 -4.84 3.82
N CYS A 143 -7.92 -4.94 2.81
CA CYS A 143 -7.57 -5.42 1.48
C CYS A 143 -6.60 -4.48 0.74
N VAL A 144 -6.65 -3.16 0.96
CA VAL A 144 -5.65 -2.21 0.43
C VAL A 144 -4.29 -2.53 1.05
N GLY A 145 -4.23 -2.72 2.37
CA GLY A 145 -3.00 -3.08 3.08
C GLY A 145 -2.41 -4.40 2.59
N LEU A 146 -3.18 -5.49 2.68
CA LEU A 146 -2.69 -6.84 2.41
C LEU A 146 -2.64 -7.20 0.91
N GLY A 147 -3.61 -6.71 0.14
CA GLY A 147 -3.69 -6.95 -1.28
C GLY A 147 -2.75 -6.08 -2.10
N SER A 148 -2.34 -4.91 -1.60
CA SER A 148 -1.31 -4.08 -2.23
C SER A 148 -0.44 -3.33 -1.23
N PRO A 149 0.61 -3.98 -0.68
CA PRO A 149 1.64 -3.31 0.12
C PRO A 149 2.24 -2.09 -0.60
N MET A 150 2.33 -2.14 -1.93
CA MET A 150 2.75 -1.02 -2.77
C MET A 150 1.84 0.20 -2.58
N LEU A 151 0.53 0.04 -2.72
CA LEU A 151 -0.43 1.15 -2.61
C LEU A 151 -0.48 1.70 -1.19
N MET A 152 -0.47 0.82 -0.19
CA MET A 152 -0.41 1.23 1.23
C MET A 152 0.86 2.03 1.54
N THR A 153 2.00 1.61 1.00
CA THR A 153 3.28 2.32 1.14
C THR A 153 3.26 3.67 0.42
N ILE A 154 2.66 3.75 -0.78
CA ILE A 154 2.48 5.03 -1.49
C ILE A 154 1.61 5.98 -0.65
N SER A 155 0.49 5.49 -0.12
CA SER A 155 -0.41 6.27 0.75
C SER A 155 0.29 6.78 2.01
N LEU A 156 1.13 5.95 2.63
CA LEU A 156 1.95 6.35 3.77
C LEU A 156 2.99 7.41 3.39
N MET A 157 3.79 7.14 2.37
CA MET A 157 4.91 8.00 2.00
C MET A 157 4.43 9.37 1.54
N ILE A 158 3.34 9.43 0.77
CA ILE A 158 2.76 10.70 0.35
C ILE A 158 2.29 11.49 1.57
N THR A 159 1.68 10.81 2.56
CA THR A 159 1.23 11.42 3.81
C THR A 159 2.39 12.04 4.59
N ILE A 160 3.52 11.32 4.73
CA ILE A 160 4.73 11.80 5.38
C ILE A 160 5.27 13.05 4.66
N LEU A 161 5.41 12.99 3.34
CA LEU A 161 6.03 14.08 2.57
C LEU A 161 5.17 15.34 2.55
N ASN A 162 3.85 15.17 2.41
CA ASN A 162 2.88 16.25 2.47
C ASN A 162 2.89 16.94 3.84
N LYS A 163 2.90 16.15 4.93
CA LYS A 163 3.05 16.66 6.29
C LYS A 163 4.35 17.45 6.48
N THR A 164 5.47 16.95 5.96
CA THR A 164 6.75 17.64 6.07
C THR A 164 6.78 18.94 5.26
N TRP A 165 6.15 18.95 4.08
CA TRP A 165 6.05 20.15 3.26
C TRP A 165 5.23 21.25 3.93
N ILE A 166 4.02 20.96 4.44
CA ILE A 166 3.14 21.99 5.01
C ILE A 166 3.78 22.67 6.24
N HIS A 167 4.43 21.88 7.11
CA HIS A 167 5.22 22.42 8.22
C HIS A 167 6.35 23.31 7.77
N LYS A 168 7.07 22.95 6.70
CA LYS A 168 8.18 23.76 6.19
C LYS A 168 7.65 25.06 5.58
N ALA A 169 6.52 25.00 4.87
CA ALA A 169 5.88 26.16 4.27
C ALA A 169 5.44 27.18 5.33
N PHE A 170 4.70 26.74 6.35
CA PHE A 170 4.27 27.61 7.45
C PHE A 170 5.42 28.10 8.33
N ARG A 171 6.46 27.27 8.58
CA ARG A 171 7.68 27.75 9.25
C ARG A 171 8.38 28.85 8.45
N SER A 172 8.48 28.69 7.13
CA SER A 172 9.06 29.70 6.26
C SER A 172 8.24 30.99 6.29
N LEU A 173 6.91 30.90 6.25
CA LEU A 173 6.01 32.04 6.40
C LEU A 173 6.25 32.77 7.74
N LYS A 174 6.28 32.03 8.85
CA LYS A 174 6.56 32.59 10.18
C LYS A 174 7.94 33.23 10.29
N SER A 175 8.96 32.64 9.66
CA SER A 175 10.31 33.20 9.66
C SER A 175 10.41 34.48 8.84
N ARG A 176 9.69 34.56 7.70
CA ARG A 176 9.65 35.75 6.84
C ARG A 176 9.01 36.94 7.57
N HIS A 177 7.94 36.69 8.32
CA HIS A 177 7.12 37.72 8.97
C HIS A 177 7.29 37.78 10.50
N ARG A 178 8.48 37.42 11.01
CA ARG A 178 8.74 37.27 12.45
C ARG A 178 8.50 38.56 13.25
N VAL A 179 8.77 39.73 12.65
CA VAL A 179 8.60 41.04 13.30
C VAL A 179 7.12 41.32 13.56
N TYR A 180 6.28 41.22 12.53
CA TYR A 180 4.84 41.38 12.66
C TYR A 180 4.21 40.39 13.65
N LEU A 181 4.57 39.11 13.56
CA LEU A 181 4.03 38.09 14.46
C LEU A 181 4.37 38.33 15.93
N ARG A 182 5.48 39.04 16.21
CA ARG A 182 5.85 39.46 17.56
C ARG A 182 4.99 40.62 18.04
N GLU A 183 4.67 41.57 17.16
CA GLU A 183 3.79 42.71 17.46
C GLU A 183 2.34 42.30 17.70
N ASP A 184 1.83 41.31 16.95
CA ASP A 184 0.51 40.69 17.14
C ASP A 184 0.43 39.80 18.40
N ARG A 185 1.42 39.87 19.28
CA ARG A 185 1.54 39.03 20.50
C ARG A 185 1.44 37.53 20.23
N GLY A 186 1.73 37.09 19.00
CA GLY A 186 1.73 35.68 18.61
C GLY A 186 0.37 35.09 18.22
N LYS A 187 -0.73 35.84 18.22
CA LYS A 187 -2.06 35.28 17.91
C LYS A 187 -2.17 34.70 16.50
N MET A 188 -1.68 35.43 15.48
CA MET A 188 -1.60 34.92 14.11
C MET A 188 -0.66 33.71 14.01
N SER A 189 0.38 33.64 14.85
CA SER A 189 1.25 32.46 14.92
C SER A 189 0.50 31.25 15.47
N GLU A 190 -0.33 31.40 16.50
CA GLU A 190 -1.15 30.31 17.05
C GLU A 190 -2.17 29.80 16.03
N ARG A 191 -2.88 30.69 15.33
CA ARG A 191 -3.78 30.34 14.21
C ARG A 191 -3.05 29.58 13.10
N ALA A 192 -1.85 30.03 12.75
CA ALA A 192 -1.02 29.36 11.77
C ALA A 192 -0.55 27.96 12.22
N ASP A 193 -0.30 27.74 13.52
CA ASP A 193 0.01 26.39 14.04
C ASP A 193 -1.22 25.48 14.00
N ALA A 194 -2.40 26.00 14.34
CA ALA A 194 -3.65 25.26 14.24
C ALA A 194 -3.96 24.89 12.77
N ALA A 195 -3.76 25.82 11.83
CA ALA A 195 -3.92 25.57 10.40
C ALA A 195 -3.03 24.46 9.87
N VAL A 196 -1.79 24.35 10.37
CA VAL A 196 -0.91 23.23 10.04
C VAL A 196 -1.52 21.91 10.52
N VAL A 197 -2.02 21.83 11.76
CA VAL A 197 -2.65 20.61 12.29
C VAL A 197 -3.89 20.23 11.50
N ILE A 198 -4.77 21.19 11.20
CA ILE A 198 -5.95 20.98 10.35
C ILE A 198 -5.55 20.46 8.97
N ALA A 199 -4.52 21.05 8.35
CA ALA A 199 -4.00 20.59 7.07
C ALA A 199 -3.33 19.19 7.14
N GLU A 200 -2.77 18.79 8.29
CA GLU A 200 -2.30 17.41 8.46
C GLU A 200 -3.45 16.41 8.41
N VAL A 201 -4.53 16.69 9.15
CA VAL A 201 -5.69 15.80 9.29
C VAL A 201 -6.55 15.79 8.03
N ALA A 202 -6.60 16.90 7.31
CA ALA A 202 -7.18 17.03 5.98
C ALA A 202 -6.66 16.01 4.95
N GLN A 203 -5.53 15.35 5.22
CA GLN A 203 -5.09 14.25 4.36
C GLN A 203 -5.95 12.99 4.52
N GLN A 204 -6.55 12.79 5.70
CA GLN A 204 -7.28 11.58 6.10
C GLN A 204 -8.81 11.71 5.94
N ALA A 205 -9.32 12.93 5.77
CA ALA A 205 -10.73 13.23 5.56
C ALA A 205 -10.91 14.06 4.28
N PRO A 206 -12.05 13.99 3.57
CA PRO A 206 -12.30 14.76 2.36
C PRO A 206 -12.60 16.23 2.70
N THR A 207 -11.59 17.01 3.04
CA THR A 207 -11.78 18.42 3.43
C THR A 207 -11.73 19.38 2.26
N ARG A 208 -12.56 20.41 2.28
CA ARG A 208 -12.55 21.50 1.31
C ARG A 208 -12.68 22.87 1.97
N LEU A 209 -12.27 23.89 1.24
CA LEU A 209 -12.45 25.28 1.62
C LEU A 209 -13.81 25.76 1.11
N LYS A 210 -14.56 26.47 1.95
CA LYS A 210 -15.92 26.90 1.64
C LYS A 210 -15.92 28.02 0.60
N GLN A 211 -16.79 27.89 -0.40
CA GLN A 211 -16.81 28.73 -1.61
C GLN A 211 -17.52 30.08 -1.44
N THR A 212 -18.09 30.38 -0.26
CA THR A 212 -18.71 31.70 0.02
C THR A 212 -17.67 32.79 0.16
N GLU A 213 -17.87 33.91 -0.56
CA GLU A 213 -16.90 34.91 -1.02
C GLU A 213 -15.92 35.50 0.02
N GLN A 214 -16.12 35.32 1.32
CA GLN A 214 -15.26 35.92 2.37
C GLN A 214 -15.09 35.05 3.63
N SER A 215 -15.58 33.80 3.64
CA SER A 215 -15.58 32.97 4.86
C SER A 215 -14.18 32.63 5.35
N LEU A 216 -13.30 32.12 4.49
CA LEU A 216 -11.92 31.79 4.84
C LEU A 216 -11.07 33.02 5.18
N ALA A 217 -11.17 34.10 4.39
CA ALA A 217 -10.44 35.34 4.66
C ALA A 217 -10.85 35.94 6.01
N ARG A 218 -12.14 35.91 6.34
CA ARG A 218 -12.68 36.34 7.63
C ARG A 218 -12.20 35.46 8.79
N GLU A 219 -12.14 34.14 8.58
CA GLU A 219 -11.66 33.16 9.56
C GLU A 219 -10.19 33.35 9.90
N VAL A 220 -9.37 33.61 8.89
CA VAL A 220 -7.93 33.82 9.05
C VAL A 220 -7.66 35.20 9.64
N PHE A 221 -8.41 36.23 9.24
CA PHE A 221 -8.15 37.62 9.61
C PHE A 221 -8.67 38.00 11.01
N LEU A 222 -9.89 37.61 11.39
CA LEU A 222 -10.49 38.10 12.63
C LEU A 222 -9.96 37.36 13.87
N ASP A 223 -9.37 38.11 14.80
CA ASP A 223 -8.96 37.65 16.13
C ASP A 223 -10.06 36.96 16.94
N LYS A 224 -11.35 37.25 16.64
CA LYS A 224 -12.48 36.65 17.34
C LYS A 224 -12.57 35.12 17.16
N HIS A 225 -11.93 34.58 16.14
CA HIS A 225 -11.93 33.15 15.82
C HIS A 225 -10.69 32.40 16.36
N GLU A 226 -9.83 33.06 17.13
CA GLU A 226 -8.66 32.43 17.76
C GLU A 226 -9.03 31.21 18.62
N ARG A 227 -10.15 31.29 19.34
CA ARG A 227 -10.66 30.17 20.16
C ARG A 227 -11.04 28.96 19.32
N TRP A 228 -11.70 29.18 18.17
CA TRP A 228 -12.11 28.10 17.27
C TRP A 228 -10.88 27.35 16.72
N TRP A 229 -9.88 28.08 16.21
CA TRP A 229 -8.62 27.46 15.74
C TRP A 229 -7.93 26.64 16.84
N LYS A 230 -7.92 27.16 18.07
CA LYS A 230 -7.31 26.48 19.21
C LYS A 230 -8.09 25.23 19.62
N GLN A 231 -9.42 25.32 19.75
CA GLN A 231 -10.28 24.17 20.07
C GLN A 231 -10.16 23.08 19.01
N ALA A 232 -10.23 23.43 17.73
CA ALA A 232 -10.07 22.48 16.63
C ALA A 232 -8.69 21.79 16.69
N ARG A 233 -7.62 22.55 16.92
CA ARG A 233 -6.27 22.00 17.11
C ARG A 233 -6.21 21.05 18.32
N ASP A 234 -6.65 21.51 19.49
CA ASP A 234 -6.57 20.76 20.75
C ASP A 234 -7.36 19.44 20.64
N TYR A 235 -8.53 19.48 20.00
CA TYR A 235 -9.34 18.30 19.71
C TYR A 235 -8.59 17.34 18.76
N LEU A 236 -8.09 17.82 17.62
CA LEU A 236 -7.36 17.01 16.63
C LEU A 236 -6.04 16.42 17.17
N GLU A 237 -5.36 17.12 18.07
CA GLU A 237 -4.17 16.61 18.77
C GLU A 237 -4.56 15.53 19.79
N SER A 238 -5.70 15.68 20.48
CA SER A 238 -6.19 14.71 21.47
C SER A 238 -6.67 13.39 20.86
N THR A 239 -7.16 13.42 19.62
CA THR A 239 -7.64 12.25 18.86
C THR A 239 -6.52 11.54 18.10
N ARG A 240 -5.29 12.05 18.13
CA ARG A 240 -4.17 11.41 17.43
C ARG A 240 -3.83 10.05 18.04
N ARG A 241 -3.65 9.03 17.20
CA ARG A 241 -3.23 7.70 17.63
C ARG A 241 -1.83 7.74 18.22
N GLY A 242 -1.74 7.49 19.53
CA GLY A 242 -0.49 7.32 20.26
C GLY A 242 0.09 5.92 20.12
N VAL A 243 1.32 5.75 20.64
CA VAL A 243 1.95 4.43 20.79
C VAL A 243 1.24 3.68 21.91
N THR A 244 0.54 2.60 21.58
CA THR A 244 -0.12 1.75 22.57
C THR A 244 0.82 0.62 23.03
N LEU A 245 0.64 0.13 24.26
CA LEU A 245 1.43 -1.01 24.77
C LEU A 245 1.21 -2.27 23.91
N SER A 246 -0.03 -2.49 23.45
CA SER A 246 -0.37 -3.61 22.56
C SER A 246 0.39 -3.56 21.25
N LEU A 247 0.52 -2.37 20.65
CA LEU A 247 1.26 -2.16 19.41
C LEU A 247 2.74 -2.51 19.58
N VAL A 248 3.36 -2.02 20.64
CA VAL A 248 4.77 -2.32 20.96
C VAL A 248 4.96 -3.82 21.19
N ALA A 249 4.09 -4.45 21.98
CA ALA A 249 4.17 -5.88 22.26
C ALA A 249 4.05 -6.73 20.98
N GLN A 250 3.06 -6.47 20.13
CA GLN A 250 2.85 -7.22 18.88
C GLN A 250 4.01 -7.02 17.89
N MET A 251 4.48 -5.78 17.75
CA MET A 251 5.63 -5.48 16.89
C MET A 251 6.92 -6.14 17.39
N SER A 252 7.19 -6.09 18.70
CA SER A 252 8.34 -6.77 19.30
C SER A 252 8.27 -8.29 19.12
N VAL A 253 7.11 -8.91 19.38
CA VAL A 253 6.94 -10.36 19.22
C VAL A 253 7.15 -10.78 17.76
N ALA A 254 6.57 -10.06 16.79
CA ALA A 254 6.75 -10.38 15.38
C ALA A 254 8.21 -10.23 14.92
N ILE A 255 8.89 -9.15 15.33
CA ILE A 255 10.30 -8.93 15.01
C ILE A 255 11.18 -10.01 15.64
N ILE A 256 11.01 -10.29 16.93
CA ILE A 256 11.81 -11.30 17.65
C ILE A 256 11.58 -12.69 17.06
N ALA A 257 10.31 -13.06 16.80
CA ALA A 257 9.97 -14.34 16.20
C ALA A 257 10.64 -14.49 14.83
N TRP A 258 10.56 -13.47 13.96
CA TRP A 258 11.19 -13.53 12.64
C TRP A 258 12.73 -13.59 12.73
N ILE A 259 13.35 -12.80 13.60
CA ILE A 259 14.81 -12.80 13.79
C ILE A 259 15.30 -14.16 14.29
N PHE A 260 14.69 -14.70 15.34
CA PHE A 260 15.09 -16.00 15.90
C PHE A 260 14.90 -17.12 14.88
N THR A 261 13.82 -17.04 14.11
CA THR A 261 13.56 -17.98 13.03
C THR A 261 14.61 -17.89 11.93
N ALA A 262 14.94 -16.68 11.45
CA ALA A 262 15.95 -16.48 10.41
C ALA A 262 17.36 -16.92 10.86
N VAL A 263 17.76 -16.53 12.08
CA VAL A 263 19.07 -16.89 12.66
C VAL A 263 19.15 -18.39 12.94
N GLY A 264 18.12 -18.98 13.56
CA GLY A 264 18.08 -20.42 13.83
C GLY A 264 18.13 -21.24 12.54
N SER A 265 17.42 -20.78 11.50
CA SER A 265 17.43 -21.38 10.16
C SER A 265 18.83 -21.37 9.54
N LEU A 266 19.54 -20.24 9.61
CA LEU A 266 20.92 -20.10 9.10
C LEU A 266 21.96 -20.91 9.88
N GLN A 267 21.76 -21.12 11.18
CA GLN A 267 22.75 -21.81 12.01
C GLN A 267 22.58 -23.33 11.97
N THR A 268 21.34 -23.82 11.97
CA THR A 268 21.05 -25.23 12.28
C THR A 268 20.33 -25.97 11.17
N LYS A 269 19.70 -25.27 10.21
CA LYS A 269 18.78 -25.87 9.23
C LYS A 269 19.08 -25.49 7.78
N VAL A 270 20.24 -24.93 7.47
CA VAL A 270 20.62 -24.62 6.08
C VAL A 270 20.60 -25.90 5.24
N GLY A 271 19.90 -25.84 4.11
CA GLY A 271 19.66 -26.99 3.25
C GLY A 271 18.37 -27.77 3.59
N ASN A 272 17.68 -27.45 4.69
CA ASN A 272 16.35 -27.98 4.96
C ASN A 272 15.31 -27.27 4.09
N THR A 273 14.71 -28.05 3.20
CA THR A 273 13.77 -27.58 2.18
C THR A 273 12.47 -27.08 2.80
N GLU A 274 11.97 -27.76 3.83
CA GLU A 274 10.74 -27.40 4.52
C GLU A 274 10.90 -26.07 5.26
N GLU A 275 12.01 -25.90 5.99
CA GLU A 275 12.28 -24.65 6.71
C GLU A 275 12.44 -23.46 5.74
N ALA A 276 13.12 -23.65 4.60
CA ALA A 276 13.27 -22.61 3.59
C ALA A 276 11.94 -22.07 3.09
N LEU A 277 11.00 -22.98 2.85
CA LEU A 277 9.72 -22.67 2.22
C LEU A 277 8.79 -21.97 3.21
N ILE A 278 8.81 -22.40 4.48
CA ILE A 278 8.10 -21.70 5.55
C ILE A 278 8.70 -20.30 5.76
N LEU A 279 10.04 -20.17 5.79
CA LEU A 279 10.74 -18.89 5.90
C LEU A 279 10.41 -17.94 4.73
N SER A 280 10.39 -18.47 3.51
CA SER A 280 10.02 -17.75 2.31
C SER A 280 8.59 -17.22 2.38
N SER A 281 7.60 -18.05 2.75
CA SER A 281 6.21 -17.60 2.93
C SER A 281 6.10 -16.50 4.00
N GLY A 282 6.79 -16.68 5.13
CA GLY A 282 6.85 -15.68 6.20
C GLY A 282 7.46 -14.34 5.75
N SER A 283 8.42 -14.36 4.83
CA SER A 283 9.06 -13.14 4.33
C SER A 283 8.14 -12.23 3.52
N LEU A 284 6.99 -12.72 3.01
CA LEU A 284 5.98 -11.90 2.33
C LEU A 284 5.31 -10.88 3.25
N TRP A 285 5.43 -11.05 4.56
CA TRP A 285 4.73 -10.24 5.56
C TRP A 285 5.63 -9.18 6.22
N ILE A 286 6.95 -9.25 6.04
CA ILE A 286 7.91 -8.43 6.79
C ILE A 286 7.77 -6.92 6.54
N TRP A 287 7.18 -6.52 5.41
CA TRP A 287 6.91 -5.12 5.08
C TRP A 287 5.94 -4.46 6.08
N LEU A 288 5.12 -5.24 6.79
CA LEU A 288 4.22 -4.72 7.81
C LEU A 288 4.98 -3.93 8.88
N VAL A 289 6.19 -4.39 9.26
CA VAL A 289 7.00 -3.75 10.30
C VAL A 289 7.31 -2.29 9.98
N PRO A 290 8.03 -1.96 8.88
CA PRO A 290 8.34 -0.57 8.57
C PRO A 290 7.08 0.24 8.20
N VAL A 291 6.06 -0.35 7.58
CA VAL A 291 4.83 0.39 7.21
C VAL A 291 4.01 0.78 8.43
N ILE A 292 3.79 -0.13 9.38
CA ILE A 292 3.11 0.18 10.65
C ILE A 292 3.91 1.23 11.42
N TRP A 293 5.23 1.07 11.48
CA TRP A 293 6.12 2.07 12.10
C TRP A 293 5.96 3.45 11.47
N GLY A 294 5.93 3.54 10.14
CA GLY A 294 5.75 4.82 9.45
C GLY A 294 4.39 5.46 9.74
N TRP A 295 3.31 4.67 9.84
CA TRP A 295 1.99 5.20 10.21
C TRP A 295 1.97 5.78 11.63
N ILE A 296 2.68 5.15 12.58
CA ILE A 296 2.87 5.68 13.93
C ILE A 296 3.62 7.02 13.89
N LEU A 297 4.70 7.11 13.09
CA LEU A 297 5.50 8.32 12.96
C LEU A 297 4.71 9.50 12.36
N VAL A 298 3.88 9.23 11.35
CA VAL A 298 2.99 10.23 10.76
C VAL A 298 1.88 10.62 11.74
N GLY A 299 1.39 9.68 12.55
CA GLY A 299 0.32 9.85 13.52
C GLY A 299 -1.02 10.05 12.83
N THR A 300 -1.78 8.96 12.68
CA THR A 300 -3.17 8.95 12.20
C THR A 300 -4.13 9.38 13.30
N GLN A 301 -5.40 9.61 12.95
CA GLN A 301 -6.44 9.78 13.97
C GLN A 301 -6.71 8.46 14.70
N ASN A 302 -7.62 8.42 15.66
CA ASN A 302 -8.00 7.17 16.34
C ASN A 302 -9.46 6.79 16.09
N LYS A 303 -10.20 7.67 15.41
CA LYS A 303 -11.63 7.58 15.13
C LYS A 303 -11.95 8.25 13.79
N ALA A 304 -12.96 7.74 13.10
CA ALA A 304 -13.57 8.43 11.96
C ALA A 304 -14.31 9.69 12.41
N GLU A 305 -14.68 10.55 11.46
CA GLU A 305 -15.45 11.80 11.69
C GLU A 305 -14.76 12.80 12.64
N THR A 306 -13.50 12.54 13.01
CA THR A 306 -12.69 13.39 13.89
C THR A 306 -12.56 14.79 13.31
N MET A 307 -12.34 14.88 11.99
CA MET A 307 -12.23 16.17 11.30
C MET A 307 -13.57 16.92 11.29
N GLN A 308 -14.67 16.22 11.03
CA GLN A 308 -16.00 16.82 11.03
C GLN A 308 -16.34 17.36 12.43
N THR A 309 -16.15 16.56 13.46
CA THR A 309 -16.38 16.98 14.85
C THR A 309 -15.52 18.20 15.24
N ALA A 310 -14.25 18.23 14.83
CA ALA A 310 -13.35 19.35 15.12
C ALA A 310 -13.78 20.67 14.45
N LEU A 311 -14.46 20.59 13.30
CA LEU A 311 -14.91 21.75 12.54
C LEU A 311 -16.34 22.19 12.93
N ASP A 312 -17.16 21.24 13.39
CA ASP A 312 -18.55 21.47 13.81
C ASP A 312 -18.67 22.00 15.24
N ASP A 313 -17.63 21.88 16.06
CA ASP A 313 -17.64 22.34 17.46
C ASP A 313 -17.64 23.88 17.54
N GLU A 314 -18.78 24.39 18.02
CA GLU A 314 -19.16 25.80 18.23
C GLU A 314 -19.38 26.65 16.96
N THR A 315 -20.65 26.71 16.52
CA THR A 315 -21.24 27.96 16.02
C THR A 315 -20.79 29.09 16.94
N GLY A 316 -19.88 29.93 16.47
CA GLY A 316 -19.49 31.14 17.19
C GLY A 316 -20.74 31.96 17.56
N PRO A 317 -20.66 32.86 18.55
CA PRO A 317 -21.82 33.55 19.15
C PRO A 317 -22.74 34.32 18.20
N ASP A 318 -22.41 34.40 16.89
CA ASP A 318 -23.10 35.13 15.85
C ASP A 318 -23.77 34.24 14.77
N GLY A 319 -23.88 32.91 14.95
CA GLY A 319 -24.40 32.00 13.90
C GLY A 319 -23.45 31.85 12.70
N TYR A 320 -22.16 32.02 12.96
CA TYR A 320 -21.09 32.00 11.95
C TYR A 320 -20.80 30.58 11.45
N GLN A 321 -20.63 30.43 10.14
CA GLN A 321 -20.26 29.16 9.51
C GLN A 321 -18.76 29.16 9.14
N PRO A 322 -18.00 28.12 9.52
CA PRO A 322 -16.57 28.05 9.27
C PRO A 322 -16.24 28.02 7.76
N GLY A 323 -15.06 28.57 7.41
CA GLY A 323 -14.53 28.58 6.04
C GLY A 323 -13.91 27.26 5.58
N ILE A 324 -13.90 26.24 6.44
CA ILE A 324 -13.37 24.89 6.19
C ILE A 324 -14.49 23.90 6.52
N GLU A 325 -14.73 22.93 5.63
CA GLU A 325 -15.75 21.90 5.85
C GLU A 325 -15.28 20.53 5.34
N VAL A 326 -15.84 19.45 5.90
CA VAL A 326 -15.68 18.10 5.36
C VAL A 326 -16.74 17.89 4.27
N ALA A 327 -16.32 17.48 3.09
CA ALA A 327 -17.19 17.21 1.96
C ALA A 327 -18.06 15.98 2.25
N GLY A 328 -19.36 16.20 2.44
CA GLY A 328 -20.33 15.14 2.68
C GLY A 328 -20.66 14.28 1.46
N ASP A 329 -21.45 13.24 1.71
CA ASP A 329 -21.80 12.20 0.75
C ASP A 329 -22.83 12.63 -0.31
N PHE A 330 -23.47 13.78 -0.11
CA PHE A 330 -24.48 14.29 -1.03
C PHE A 330 -23.97 15.47 -1.85
N LEU A 331 -24.45 15.54 -3.08
CA LEU A 331 -24.73 16.78 -3.79
C LEU A 331 -25.74 17.63 -2.97
N ALA A 332 -25.44 17.94 -1.72
CA ALA A 332 -26.24 18.84 -0.92
C ALA A 332 -25.80 20.26 -1.28
N ASP A 333 -26.76 21.00 -1.80
CA ASP A 333 -26.74 22.44 -1.92
C ASP A 333 -26.10 23.11 -0.71
N PRO A 334 -25.32 24.20 -0.86
CA PRO A 334 -25.31 25.17 0.22
C PRO A 334 -26.76 25.61 0.41
N PRO A 335 -27.33 25.60 1.64
CA PRO A 335 -28.62 26.20 1.85
C PRO A 335 -28.48 27.66 1.43
N SER A 336 -29.20 28.03 0.37
CA SER A 336 -29.48 29.42 0.02
C SER A 336 -30.37 30.02 1.11
N SER A 337 -29.84 30.15 2.33
CA SER A 337 -30.46 30.94 3.38
C SER A 337 -30.16 32.41 3.15
N SER A 338 -30.68 32.94 2.03
CA SER A 338 -31.02 34.35 1.85
C SER A 338 -31.71 34.51 0.50
N VAL A 339 -33.04 34.54 0.53
CA VAL A 339 -33.90 35.55 -0.09
C VAL A 339 -35.34 35.02 0.02
N ASN A 340 -36.18 35.81 0.67
CA ASN A 340 -37.62 35.64 0.65
C ASN A 340 -38.10 35.55 -0.80
N ALA A 341 -38.60 34.39 -1.21
CA ALA A 341 -39.50 34.26 -2.33
C ALA A 341 -40.52 33.17 -1.97
N GLN A 342 -41.66 33.62 -1.46
CA GLN A 342 -42.92 32.95 -1.77
C GLN A 342 -42.95 32.78 -3.29
N ASP A 343 -42.94 31.54 -3.80
CA ASP A 343 -43.90 31.13 -4.82
C ASP A 343 -43.85 29.62 -5.12
N SER A 344 -45.05 29.04 -5.04
CA SER A 344 -45.57 27.88 -5.76
C SER A 344 -44.78 26.55 -5.76
N VAL A 345 -45.25 25.65 -4.90
CA VAL A 345 -45.84 24.35 -5.27
C VAL A 345 -45.78 24.04 -6.78
N ASN A 346 -44.89 23.13 -7.16
CA ASN A 346 -45.19 22.07 -8.13
C ASN A 346 -44.16 20.96 -7.98
N GLY A 347 -44.59 19.88 -7.35
CA GLY A 347 -43.85 18.63 -7.29
C GLY A 347 -43.75 18.01 -8.68
N ASN A 348 -42.52 17.77 -9.11
CA ASN A 348 -42.14 16.66 -9.99
C ASN A 348 -40.62 16.54 -9.91
N GLU A 349 -40.12 16.12 -8.74
CA GLU A 349 -38.78 15.53 -8.67
C GLU A 349 -38.84 14.14 -9.30
N ASP A 350 -38.33 14.08 -10.52
CA ASP A 350 -38.21 12.89 -11.33
C ASP A 350 -37.26 11.90 -10.61
N SER A 351 -37.85 10.99 -9.83
CA SER A 351 -37.20 9.88 -9.11
C SER A 351 -36.64 8.80 -10.06
N ARG A 352 -36.08 9.18 -11.21
CA ARG A 352 -35.55 8.25 -12.20
C ARG A 352 -34.03 8.42 -12.34
N ARG A 353 -33.32 7.46 -11.73
CA ARG A 353 -31.89 7.13 -11.82
C ARG A 353 -30.99 7.72 -10.73
N THR A 354 -31.26 7.41 -9.47
CA THR A 354 -30.17 7.19 -8.52
C THR A 354 -29.71 5.73 -8.67
N PRO A 355 -28.54 5.45 -9.29
CA PRO A 355 -27.94 4.13 -9.18
C PRO A 355 -27.71 3.79 -7.69
N PRO A 356 -27.71 2.52 -7.31
CA PRO A 356 -27.52 2.13 -5.91
C PRO A 356 -26.24 2.79 -5.37
N ASN A 357 -26.39 3.45 -4.22
CA ASN A 357 -25.41 4.33 -3.57
C ASN A 357 -24.21 3.53 -2.98
N LEU A 358 -23.60 2.63 -3.76
CA LEU A 358 -22.28 2.08 -3.43
C LEU A 358 -21.24 3.12 -3.85
N TRP A 359 -20.57 3.74 -2.88
CA TRP A 359 -19.43 4.65 -3.02
C TRP A 359 -18.40 4.23 -4.10
N ILE A 360 -18.22 2.92 -4.32
CA ILE A 360 -17.33 2.37 -5.37
C ILE A 360 -17.77 2.77 -6.79
N PHE A 361 -19.07 2.95 -7.04
CA PHE A 361 -19.62 3.41 -8.33
C PHE A 361 -19.70 4.93 -8.46
N ASN A 362 -19.49 5.68 -7.37
CA ASN A 362 -19.46 7.14 -7.43
C ASN A 362 -18.23 7.61 -8.23
N VAL A 363 -18.37 8.62 -9.08
CA VAL A 363 -17.26 9.16 -9.87
C VAL A 363 -16.12 9.65 -8.96
N ALA A 364 -16.43 10.31 -7.83
CA ALA A 364 -15.43 10.76 -6.87
C ALA A 364 -14.71 9.59 -6.15
N GLY A 365 -15.38 8.46 -5.99
CA GLY A 365 -14.84 7.22 -5.44
C GLY A 365 -14.08 7.41 -4.12
N PHE A 366 -12.85 6.91 -4.06
CA PHE A 366 -12.01 6.94 -2.86
C PHE A 366 -11.50 8.32 -2.45
N GLN A 367 -11.70 9.36 -3.27
CA GLN A 367 -11.39 10.73 -2.84
C GLN A 367 -12.28 11.18 -1.69
N LYS A 368 -13.52 10.66 -1.61
CA LYS A 368 -14.50 10.97 -0.56
C LYS A 368 -14.46 10.01 0.63
N GLN A 369 -13.81 8.86 0.48
CA GLN A 369 -13.71 7.93 1.60
C GLN A 369 -12.87 8.55 2.71
N GLU A 370 -13.15 8.28 3.99
CA GLU A 370 -12.25 8.62 5.10
C GLU A 370 -11.21 7.52 5.34
N GLY A 371 -10.07 7.91 5.90
CA GLY A 371 -9.09 7.00 6.46
C GLY A 371 -7.78 6.92 5.67
N PRO A 372 -6.69 6.45 6.32
CA PRO A 372 -5.33 6.62 5.83
C PRO A 372 -4.97 5.77 4.60
N ALA A 373 -5.62 4.62 4.43
CA ALA A 373 -5.43 3.76 3.26
C ALA A 373 -5.83 4.43 1.93
N PHE A 374 -6.69 5.46 1.99
CA PHE A 374 -7.22 6.15 0.82
C PHE A 374 -6.54 7.51 0.54
N ASN A 375 -5.55 7.93 1.34
CA ASN A 375 -4.86 9.22 1.18
C ASN A 375 -4.23 9.39 -0.21
N TYR A 376 -3.78 8.30 -0.84
CA TYR A 376 -3.25 8.34 -2.21
C TYR A 376 -4.22 9.01 -3.20
N ALA A 377 -5.54 8.80 -3.03
CA ALA A 377 -6.56 9.30 -3.95
C ALA A 377 -6.76 10.82 -3.81
N ARG A 378 -6.47 11.38 -2.63
CA ARG A 378 -6.68 12.79 -2.27
C ARG A 378 -5.44 13.65 -2.46
N THR A 379 -4.35 13.12 -3.01
CA THR A 379 -3.07 13.85 -3.11
C THR A 379 -3.21 15.22 -3.80
N LEU A 380 -4.00 15.30 -4.89
CA LEU A 380 -4.22 16.53 -5.65
C LEU A 380 -5.17 17.51 -4.94
N THR A 381 -6.31 17.02 -4.45
CA THR A 381 -7.29 17.86 -3.73
C THR A 381 -6.68 18.40 -2.44
N TRP A 382 -5.89 17.60 -1.74
CA TRP A 382 -5.18 18.03 -0.53
C TRP A 382 -4.13 19.10 -0.80
N ILE A 383 -3.28 18.94 -1.83
CA ILE A 383 -2.26 19.96 -2.12
C ILE A 383 -2.90 21.28 -2.54
N ASN A 384 -4.04 21.24 -3.25
CA ASN A 384 -4.83 22.42 -3.57
C ASN A 384 -5.37 23.10 -2.31
N PHE A 385 -6.03 22.33 -1.43
CA PHE A 385 -6.51 22.80 -0.13
C PHE A 385 -5.39 23.46 0.68
N ALA A 386 -4.27 22.78 0.86
CA ALA A 386 -3.17 23.23 1.70
C ALA A 386 -2.45 24.47 1.11
N ASN A 387 -2.34 24.55 -0.23
CA ASN A 387 -1.77 25.71 -0.91
C ASN A 387 -2.67 26.94 -0.78
N ASN A 388 -3.99 26.78 -0.96
CA ASN A 388 -4.93 27.89 -0.81
C ASN A 388 -5.04 28.37 0.64
N LEU A 389 -4.96 27.45 1.61
CA LEU A 389 -4.86 27.79 3.02
C LEU A 389 -3.59 28.61 3.32
N LEU A 390 -2.43 28.18 2.79
CA LEU A 390 -1.18 28.90 2.94
C LEU A 390 -1.24 30.31 2.33
N ILE A 391 -1.81 30.45 1.13
CA ILE A 391 -1.98 31.75 0.45
C ILE A 391 -2.88 32.66 1.29
N ALA A 392 -3.98 32.14 1.85
CA ALA A 392 -4.87 32.93 2.71
C ALA A 392 -4.13 33.48 3.95
N PHE A 393 -3.24 32.70 4.56
CA PHE A 393 -2.40 33.18 5.66
C PHE A 393 -1.34 34.19 5.20
N GLU A 394 -0.73 33.99 4.02
CA GLU A 394 0.26 34.93 3.48
C GLU A 394 -0.39 36.29 3.15
N ASP A 395 -1.56 36.28 2.52
CA ASP A 395 -2.31 37.47 2.17
C ASP A 395 -2.94 38.16 3.39
N ALA A 396 -3.22 37.45 4.48
CA ALA A 396 -3.66 38.07 5.73
C ALA A 396 -2.53 38.80 6.48
N ILE A 397 -1.26 38.37 6.29
CA ILE A 397 -0.10 38.95 6.96
C ILE A 397 0.47 40.15 6.17
N ARG A 398 0.50 40.09 4.83
CA ARG A 398 1.14 41.07 3.96
C ARG A 398 0.64 42.53 4.10
N PRO A 399 -0.68 42.82 4.20
CA PRO A 399 -1.19 44.20 4.27
C PRO A 399 -0.84 44.92 5.57
N HIS A 400 -0.71 44.18 6.67
CA HIS A 400 -0.39 44.77 7.97
C HIS A 400 1.05 45.31 8.05
N GLU A 401 2.00 44.73 7.30
CA GLU A 401 3.37 45.26 7.23
C GLU A 401 3.43 46.63 6.55
N LEU A 402 2.61 46.86 5.51
CA LEU A 402 2.54 48.15 4.80
C LEU A 402 1.93 49.26 5.68
N ILE A 403 1.03 48.90 6.60
CA ILE A 403 0.39 49.85 7.52
C ILE A 403 1.29 50.11 8.75
N SER A 404 1.94 49.08 9.29
CA SER A 404 2.88 49.21 10.42
C SER A 404 4.23 49.85 10.04
N ALA A 405 4.62 49.87 8.76
CA ALA A 405 5.84 50.53 8.28
C ALA A 405 5.76 52.08 8.27
N GLY A 406 4.58 52.67 8.47
CA GLY A 406 4.36 54.12 8.61
C GLY A 406 4.58 54.96 7.34
N PRO A 407 3.82 56.05 7.12
CA PRO A 407 4.15 57.02 6.11
C PRO A 407 5.39 57.82 6.55
N GLN A 408 6.47 57.78 5.76
CA GLN A 408 7.49 58.83 5.84
C GLN A 408 6.81 60.16 5.45
N GLN A 409 6.59 61.03 6.43
CA GLN A 409 6.19 62.41 6.22
C GLN A 409 7.19 63.08 5.26
N PRO A 410 6.76 63.63 4.11
CA PRO A 410 7.56 64.60 3.41
C PRO A 410 7.60 65.87 4.27
N ALA A 411 8.81 66.32 4.57
CA ALA A 411 9.03 67.63 5.17
C ALA A 411 8.36 68.71 4.31
N SER A 412 7.56 69.52 4.99
CA SER A 412 6.95 70.75 4.55
C SER A 412 7.93 71.67 3.82
N GLN A 413 7.58 72.07 2.60
CA GLN A 413 7.88 73.41 2.08
C GLN A 413 6.57 74.02 1.57
N ALA A 414 6.15 75.05 2.28
CA ALA A 414 5.10 75.96 1.85
C ALA A 414 5.69 76.96 0.85
N ASP A 415 4.96 77.26 -0.23
CA ASP A 415 4.76 78.65 -0.67
C ASP A 415 3.60 78.80 -1.69
N SER A 416 2.52 79.40 -1.18
CA SER A 416 1.85 80.62 -1.64
C SER A 416 1.18 80.76 -3.03
N GLN A 417 -0.14 81.09 -2.94
CA GLN A 417 -1.00 81.95 -3.81
C GLN A 417 -1.54 81.33 -5.13
N SER A 418 -2.82 81.42 -5.54
CA SER A 418 -3.96 82.34 -5.29
C SER A 418 -5.29 81.73 -5.82
N SER A 419 -6.45 82.12 -5.27
CA SER A 419 -7.84 81.75 -5.71
C SER A 419 -8.34 82.70 -6.86
N PRO A 420 -9.60 82.66 -7.41
CA PRO A 420 -10.82 81.89 -7.08
C PRO A 420 -11.74 81.42 -8.27
N ALA A 421 -12.87 80.78 -7.91
CA ALA A 421 -14.18 80.73 -8.62
C ALA A 421 -14.46 79.71 -9.76
N GLY A 422 -15.36 78.77 -9.45
CA GLY A 422 -16.54 78.37 -10.23
C GLY A 422 -16.38 77.76 -11.64
N SER A 423 -16.75 76.48 -11.80
CA SER A 423 -17.65 75.99 -12.87
C SER A 423 -17.90 74.49 -12.76
N GLN A 424 -19.13 74.10 -13.05
CA GLN A 424 -19.68 72.75 -13.11
C GLN A 424 -18.89 71.81 -14.03
N ALA A 425 -18.70 70.55 -13.62
CA ALA A 425 -18.59 69.42 -14.53
C ALA A 425 -19.12 68.14 -13.83
N ASN A 426 -20.04 67.46 -14.52
CA ASN A 426 -20.79 66.30 -14.08
C ASN A 426 -19.91 65.12 -13.61
N PRO A 427 -20.36 64.30 -12.64
CA PRO A 427 -19.76 63.01 -12.36
C PRO A 427 -20.21 62.02 -13.44
N THR A 428 -19.35 61.74 -14.41
CA THR A 428 -19.54 60.61 -15.33
C THR A 428 -19.38 59.32 -14.52
N HIS A 429 -20.49 58.61 -14.41
CA HIS A 429 -20.62 57.25 -13.90
C HIS A 429 -19.69 56.31 -14.68
N ASN A 430 -18.45 56.13 -14.22
CA ASN A 430 -17.61 55.04 -14.71
C ASN A 430 -17.91 53.81 -13.88
N ASN A 431 -18.78 52.98 -14.43
CA ASN A 431 -18.98 51.59 -14.04
C ASN A 431 -17.63 50.88 -14.09
N SER A 432 -16.95 50.80 -12.95
CA SER A 432 -15.99 49.72 -12.71
C SER A 432 -16.82 48.43 -12.67
N THR A 433 -16.89 47.74 -13.80
CA THR A 433 -17.21 46.32 -13.87
C THR A 433 -16.35 45.62 -12.83
N THR A 434 -16.94 45.38 -11.68
CA THR A 434 -16.37 44.61 -10.60
C THR A 434 -16.42 43.18 -11.13
N SER A 435 -15.31 42.71 -11.70
CA SER A 435 -15.14 41.29 -11.97
C SER A 435 -15.50 40.53 -10.69
N PRO A 436 -16.43 39.56 -10.73
CA PRO A 436 -16.73 38.78 -9.53
C PRO A 436 -15.43 38.17 -9.01
N PRO A 437 -15.25 38.09 -7.67
CA PRO A 437 -14.05 37.52 -7.10
C PRO A 437 -13.85 36.08 -7.61
N PRO A 438 -12.60 35.62 -7.78
CA PRO A 438 -12.32 34.30 -8.35
C PRO A 438 -12.92 33.20 -7.46
N HIS A 439 -13.76 32.34 -8.06
CA HIS A 439 -14.32 31.17 -7.39
C HIS A 439 -13.22 30.17 -7.01
N LEU A 440 -13.31 29.64 -5.79
CA LEU A 440 -12.35 28.68 -5.27
C LEU A 440 -12.75 27.25 -5.67
N TYR A 441 -12.04 26.67 -6.63
CA TYR A 441 -12.28 25.30 -7.08
C TYR A 441 -11.63 24.28 -6.13
N GLU A 442 -12.39 23.24 -5.73
CA GLU A 442 -11.89 22.08 -4.98
C GLU A 442 -10.94 21.25 -5.86
N TYR A 443 -11.33 21.03 -7.12
CA TYR A 443 -10.61 20.24 -8.11
C TYR A 443 -9.88 21.15 -9.10
N SER A 444 -8.64 21.49 -8.81
CA SER A 444 -7.81 22.34 -9.67
C SER A 444 -6.99 21.56 -10.69
N ASN A 445 -6.53 22.26 -11.74
CA ASN A 445 -5.48 21.78 -12.62
C ASN A 445 -4.14 21.82 -11.92
N LEU A 446 -3.26 20.86 -12.20
CA LEU A 446 -1.88 20.92 -11.75
C LEU A 446 -1.13 22.15 -12.29
N GLU A 447 -1.56 22.71 -13.42
CA GLU A 447 -1.03 23.97 -13.96
C GLU A 447 -1.45 25.21 -13.16
N GLU A 448 -2.62 25.18 -12.53
CA GLU A 448 -3.12 26.26 -11.66
C GLU A 448 -2.32 26.29 -10.34
N LEU A 449 -1.70 25.16 -9.94
CA LEU A 449 -0.77 25.08 -8.80
C LEU A 449 0.68 25.41 -9.17
N SER A 450 0.95 26.46 -9.95
CA SER A 450 2.30 26.76 -10.49
C SER A 450 3.44 26.68 -9.44
N GLY A 451 3.22 27.15 -8.21
CA GLY A 451 4.18 27.05 -7.10
C GLY A 451 4.28 25.68 -6.41
N ALA A 452 3.20 24.90 -6.37
CA ALA A 452 3.14 23.61 -5.68
C ALA A 452 3.32 22.38 -6.60
N LYS A 453 3.21 22.56 -7.93
CA LYS A 453 3.43 21.53 -8.96
C LYS A 453 4.75 20.75 -8.83
N PRO A 454 5.94 21.38 -8.69
CA PRO A 454 7.19 20.62 -8.55
C PRO A 454 7.24 19.80 -7.26
N ILE A 455 6.57 20.27 -6.21
CA ILE A 455 6.51 19.61 -4.91
C ILE A 455 5.60 18.38 -4.98
N PHE A 456 4.45 18.52 -5.63
CA PHE A 456 3.54 17.41 -5.91
C PHE A 456 4.26 16.28 -6.66
N TRP A 457 4.90 16.57 -7.79
CA TRP A 457 5.60 15.54 -8.57
C TRP A 457 6.75 14.89 -7.81
N LYS A 458 7.52 15.67 -7.05
CA LYS A 458 8.57 15.12 -6.18
C LYS A 458 7.99 14.15 -5.15
N ASN A 459 6.90 14.54 -4.48
CA ASN A 459 6.27 13.71 -3.45
C ASN A 459 5.69 12.43 -4.05
N VAL A 460 5.01 12.51 -5.20
CA VAL A 460 4.46 11.35 -5.93
C VAL A 460 5.57 10.41 -6.38
N ALA A 461 6.62 10.93 -7.03
CA ALA A 461 7.73 10.11 -7.55
C ALA A 461 8.45 9.36 -6.43
N PHE A 462 8.75 10.04 -5.31
CA PHE A 462 9.39 9.40 -4.16
C PHE A 462 8.48 8.36 -3.50
N SER A 463 7.17 8.61 -3.45
CA SER A 463 6.20 7.66 -2.90
C SER A 463 6.11 6.39 -3.75
N ILE A 464 6.07 6.52 -5.08
CA ILE A 464 6.08 5.39 -6.02
C ILE A 464 7.38 4.59 -5.86
N LEU A 465 8.53 5.25 -5.79
CA LEU A 465 9.83 4.60 -5.58
C LEU A 465 9.82 3.75 -4.30
N MET A 466 9.35 4.31 -3.18
CA MET A 466 9.25 3.57 -1.92
C MET A 466 8.26 2.41 -1.99
N GLY A 467 7.12 2.61 -2.67
CA GLY A 467 6.14 1.54 -2.89
C GLY A 467 6.72 0.36 -3.67
N ILE A 468 7.48 0.62 -4.74
CA ILE A 468 8.17 -0.41 -5.52
C ILE A 468 9.20 -1.13 -4.67
N LEU A 469 10.05 -0.39 -3.95
CA LEU A 469 11.10 -0.95 -3.11
C LEU A 469 10.53 -1.90 -2.04
N VAL A 470 9.47 -1.50 -1.33
CA VAL A 470 8.85 -2.31 -0.28
C VAL A 470 8.15 -3.55 -0.86
N GLN A 471 7.34 -3.38 -1.91
CA GLN A 471 6.60 -4.49 -2.53
C GLN A 471 7.52 -5.52 -3.16
N TRP A 472 8.40 -5.08 -4.06
CA TRP A 472 9.27 -5.99 -4.80
C TRP A 472 10.44 -6.45 -3.96
N GLY A 473 10.92 -5.66 -3.00
CA GLY A 473 11.94 -6.13 -2.06
C GLY A 473 11.47 -7.34 -1.24
N THR A 474 10.24 -7.30 -0.71
CA THR A 474 9.68 -8.43 0.05
C THR A 474 9.27 -9.60 -0.83
N THR A 475 8.64 -9.33 -1.98
CA THR A 475 8.21 -10.39 -2.90
C THR A 475 9.42 -11.10 -3.53
N MET A 476 10.45 -10.35 -3.92
CA MET A 476 11.66 -10.91 -4.53
C MET A 476 12.49 -11.69 -3.52
N LEU A 477 12.51 -11.28 -2.25
CA LEU A 477 13.06 -12.07 -1.16
C LEU A 477 12.39 -13.45 -1.07
N ALA A 478 11.05 -13.48 -0.93
CA ALA A 478 10.31 -14.73 -0.87
C ALA A 478 10.57 -15.59 -2.12
N PHE A 479 10.55 -14.96 -3.29
CA PHE A 479 10.83 -15.60 -4.56
C PHE A 479 12.22 -16.25 -4.59
N ILE A 480 13.29 -15.51 -4.30
CA ILE A 480 14.68 -16.02 -4.30
C ILE A 480 14.80 -17.21 -3.34
N LEU A 481 14.24 -17.09 -2.13
CA LEU A 481 14.27 -18.20 -1.17
C LEU A 481 13.55 -19.44 -1.70
N ALA A 482 12.46 -19.29 -2.45
CA ALA A 482 11.72 -20.44 -2.98
C ALA A 482 12.19 -20.95 -4.35
N SER A 483 12.87 -20.13 -5.16
CA SER A 483 13.36 -20.52 -6.50
C SER A 483 14.79 -21.04 -6.48
N GLU A 484 15.61 -20.54 -5.54
CA GLU A 484 17.01 -20.93 -5.39
C GLU A 484 17.21 -21.99 -4.31
N THR A 485 16.27 -22.15 -3.38
CA THR A 485 16.30 -23.31 -2.49
C THR A 485 15.68 -24.49 -3.22
N VAL A 486 16.37 -25.63 -3.20
CA VAL A 486 16.04 -26.87 -3.93
C VAL A 486 16.18 -26.79 -5.45
N VAL A 487 15.41 -27.59 -6.16
CA VAL A 487 15.37 -27.68 -7.62
C VAL A 487 15.29 -26.27 -8.21
N LYS A 488 16.40 -25.79 -8.79
CA LYS A 488 16.49 -24.41 -9.30
C LYS A 488 15.46 -24.15 -10.39
N GLY A 489 14.64 -23.12 -10.22
CA GLY A 489 13.67 -22.67 -11.21
C GLY A 489 12.34 -22.18 -10.64
N LEU A 490 11.37 -22.00 -11.55
CA LEU A 490 10.02 -21.57 -11.21
C LEU A 490 9.15 -22.80 -10.94
N GLY A 491 8.69 -22.93 -9.71
CA GLY A 491 7.71 -23.91 -9.27
C GLY A 491 6.39 -23.24 -8.90
N CYS A 492 5.39 -24.06 -8.58
CA CYS A 492 4.08 -23.61 -8.07
C CYS A 492 4.17 -22.58 -6.93
N ARG A 493 5.07 -22.78 -5.95
CA ARG A 493 5.23 -21.89 -4.78
C ARG A 493 5.83 -20.53 -5.17
N SER A 494 7.01 -20.54 -5.79
CA SER A 494 7.68 -19.32 -6.26
C SER A 494 6.86 -18.56 -7.30
N GLY A 495 6.13 -19.28 -8.16
CA GLY A 495 5.12 -18.71 -9.07
C GLY A 495 3.97 -18.04 -8.33
N GLY A 496 3.46 -18.64 -7.25
CA GLY A 496 2.43 -18.03 -6.41
C GLY A 496 2.87 -16.71 -5.77
N TYR A 497 4.14 -16.59 -5.39
CA TYR A 497 4.70 -15.33 -4.87
C TYR A 497 4.83 -14.26 -5.95
N LEU A 498 5.22 -14.64 -7.17
CA LEU A 498 5.22 -13.70 -8.31
C LEU A 498 3.81 -13.23 -8.66
N ILE A 499 2.82 -14.13 -8.65
CA ILE A 499 1.41 -13.77 -8.86
C ILE A 499 0.98 -12.73 -7.82
N TYR A 500 1.35 -12.92 -6.55
CA TYR A 500 1.06 -11.95 -5.49
C TYR A 500 1.66 -10.57 -5.79
N GLY A 501 2.93 -10.51 -6.21
CA GLY A 501 3.59 -9.25 -6.58
C GLY A 501 2.98 -8.55 -7.79
N ILE A 502 2.63 -9.33 -8.82
CA ILE A 502 2.03 -8.82 -10.06
C ILE A 502 0.62 -8.29 -9.79
N LEU A 503 -0.22 -9.05 -9.09
CA LEU A 503 -1.58 -8.62 -8.76
C LEU A 503 -1.58 -7.38 -7.85
N SER A 504 -0.67 -7.32 -6.86
CA SER A 504 -0.47 -6.13 -6.02
C SER A 504 -0.12 -4.89 -6.85
N THR A 505 0.80 -5.04 -7.81
CA THR A 505 1.23 -3.94 -8.70
C THR A 505 0.10 -3.51 -9.64
N ALA A 506 -0.62 -4.47 -10.23
CA ALA A 506 -1.75 -4.20 -11.11
C ALA A 506 -2.89 -3.49 -10.37
N ALA A 507 -3.22 -3.92 -9.16
CA ALA A 507 -4.20 -3.27 -8.30
C ALA A 507 -3.79 -1.82 -7.99
N CYS A 508 -2.54 -1.60 -7.62
CA CYS A 508 -1.97 -0.28 -7.37
C CYS A 508 -2.11 0.66 -8.58
N VAL A 509 -1.65 0.22 -9.76
CA VAL A 509 -1.74 1.01 -10.99
C VAL A 509 -3.19 1.32 -11.35
N SER A 510 -4.08 0.32 -11.28
CA SER A 510 -5.50 0.49 -11.56
C SER A 510 -6.14 1.55 -10.66
N LEU A 511 -5.82 1.54 -9.36
CA LEU A 511 -6.38 2.47 -8.39
C LEU A 511 -5.77 3.88 -8.48
N LEU A 512 -4.48 4.02 -8.75
CA LEU A 512 -3.85 5.31 -8.99
C LEU A 512 -4.39 5.99 -10.25
N VAL A 513 -4.53 5.23 -11.34
CA VAL A 513 -5.13 5.74 -12.59
C VAL A 513 -6.61 6.07 -12.38
N SER A 514 -7.35 5.23 -11.66
CA SER A 514 -8.74 5.54 -11.28
C SER A 514 -8.83 6.85 -10.51
N ALA A 515 -7.97 7.08 -9.51
CA ALA A 515 -7.97 8.32 -8.74
C ALA A 515 -7.67 9.55 -9.60
N ALA A 516 -6.70 9.45 -10.52
CA ALA A 516 -6.39 10.53 -11.46
C ALA A 516 -7.56 10.85 -12.39
N LEU A 517 -8.21 9.83 -12.96
CA LEU A 517 -9.39 10.02 -13.82
C LEU A 517 -10.59 10.56 -13.04
N SER A 518 -10.76 10.12 -11.78
CA SER A 518 -11.80 10.63 -10.87
C SER A 518 -11.61 12.12 -10.64
N HIS A 519 -10.37 12.56 -10.37
CA HIS A 519 -10.02 13.98 -10.22
C HIS A 519 -10.36 14.80 -11.46
N VAL A 520 -9.99 14.30 -12.65
CA VAL A 520 -10.30 14.97 -13.92
C VAL A 520 -11.81 15.06 -14.13
N ALA A 521 -12.54 13.97 -13.89
CA ALA A 521 -13.98 13.93 -14.07
C ALA A 521 -14.75 14.83 -13.09
N MET A 522 -14.27 14.94 -11.85
CA MET A 522 -14.84 15.82 -10.83
C MET A 522 -14.53 17.30 -11.10
N ARG A 523 -13.34 17.61 -11.64
CA ARG A 523 -13.02 18.97 -12.10
C ARG A 523 -13.97 19.47 -13.18
N GLU A 524 -14.24 18.66 -14.20
CA GLU A 524 -15.18 19.03 -15.25
C GLU A 524 -16.60 19.21 -14.69
N TYR A 525 -17.01 18.37 -13.74
CA TYR A 525 -18.29 18.53 -13.05
C TYR A 525 -18.37 19.83 -12.25
N GLU A 526 -17.28 20.21 -11.56
CA GLU A 526 -17.23 21.44 -10.77
C GLU A 526 -17.29 22.68 -11.68
N LYS A 527 -16.54 22.72 -12.78
CA LYS A 527 -16.59 23.82 -13.75
C LYS A 527 -17.98 24.04 -14.31
N GLU A 528 -18.68 22.98 -14.70
CA GLU A 528 -20.04 23.10 -15.24
C GLU A 528 -21.08 23.56 -14.22
N ARG A 529 -20.81 23.37 -12.92
CA ARG A 529 -21.69 23.88 -11.87
C ARG A 529 -21.56 25.40 -11.73
N PHE A 530 -20.37 25.96 -11.94
CA PHE A 530 -20.07 27.38 -11.72
C PHE A 530 -20.05 28.21 -13.00
N GLU A 531 -19.68 27.61 -14.13
CA GLU A 531 -19.70 28.21 -15.45
C GLU A 531 -20.96 27.75 -16.20
N LYS A 532 -21.49 28.57 -17.12
CA LYS A 532 -22.72 28.19 -17.86
C LYS A 532 -22.54 26.81 -18.50
N PRO A 533 -23.53 25.90 -18.39
CA PRO A 533 -23.42 24.58 -18.97
C PRO A 533 -23.20 24.71 -20.49
N PRO A 534 -22.30 23.91 -21.08
CA PRO A 534 -22.06 23.96 -22.50
C PRO A 534 -23.36 23.66 -23.25
N GLU A 535 -23.72 24.49 -24.25
CA GLU A 535 -24.96 24.37 -25.02
C GLU A 535 -25.15 22.98 -25.67
N ASN A 536 -24.07 22.21 -25.82
CA ASN A 536 -24.07 20.88 -26.45
C ASN A 536 -23.98 19.70 -25.46
N GLY A 537 -24.11 19.94 -24.14
CA GLY A 537 -23.97 18.91 -23.11
C GLY A 537 -22.56 18.32 -23.00
N PHE A 538 -22.40 17.29 -22.17
CA PHE A 538 -21.11 16.62 -21.97
C PHE A 538 -20.59 15.99 -23.26
N GLY A 539 -19.34 16.31 -23.63
CA GLY A 539 -18.65 15.60 -24.70
C GLY A 539 -18.49 14.12 -24.37
N LEU A 540 -18.49 13.27 -25.40
CA LEU A 540 -18.28 11.81 -25.29
C LEU A 540 -17.03 11.45 -24.46
N GLY A 541 -15.98 12.28 -24.52
CA GLY A 541 -14.76 12.11 -23.74
C GLY A 541 -14.97 12.18 -22.22
N ALA A 542 -15.85 13.07 -21.73
CA ALA A 542 -16.13 13.18 -20.29
C ALA A 542 -16.88 11.95 -19.76
N HIS A 543 -17.82 11.42 -20.54
CA HIS A 543 -18.52 10.17 -20.21
C HIS A 543 -17.58 8.97 -20.19
N ILE A 544 -16.69 8.86 -21.18
CA ILE A 544 -15.67 7.79 -21.22
C ILE A 544 -14.72 7.90 -20.02
N CYS A 545 -14.27 9.10 -19.67
CA CYS A 545 -13.40 9.33 -18.51
C CYS A 545 -14.06 8.86 -17.21
N ARG A 546 -15.33 9.24 -16.98
CA ARG A 546 -16.13 8.80 -15.83
C ARG A 546 -16.29 7.28 -15.77
N ALA A 547 -16.69 6.67 -16.88
CA ALA A 547 -16.88 5.23 -16.97
C ALA A 547 -15.56 4.48 -16.71
N LEU A 548 -14.45 4.96 -17.28
CA LEU A 548 -13.12 4.38 -17.09
C LEU A 548 -12.63 4.52 -15.65
N ALA A 549 -12.87 5.67 -15.01
CA ALA A 549 -12.52 5.89 -13.60
C ALA A 549 -13.19 4.85 -12.69
N VAL A 550 -14.49 4.62 -12.87
CA VAL A 550 -15.26 3.63 -12.10
C VAL A 550 -14.83 2.21 -12.45
N PHE A 551 -14.66 1.88 -13.73
CA PHE A 551 -14.21 0.55 -14.17
C PHE A 551 -12.85 0.17 -13.57
N LEU A 552 -11.85 1.04 -13.68
CA LEU A 552 -10.52 0.79 -13.10
C LEU A 552 -10.56 0.71 -11.58
N ARG A 553 -11.49 1.40 -10.93
CA ARG A 553 -11.70 1.26 -9.49
C ARG A 553 -12.21 -0.12 -9.12
N LEU A 554 -13.27 -0.57 -9.79
CA LEU A 554 -13.86 -1.89 -9.58
C LEU A 554 -12.85 -3.00 -9.85
N LEU A 555 -12.11 -2.90 -10.96
CA LEU A 555 -11.02 -3.82 -11.29
C LEU A 555 -9.94 -3.80 -10.20
N GLY A 556 -9.50 -2.62 -9.77
CA GLY A 556 -8.52 -2.47 -8.70
C GLY A 556 -8.98 -3.09 -7.38
N CYS A 557 -10.23 -2.86 -6.98
CA CYS A 557 -10.81 -3.46 -5.77
C CYS A 557 -10.91 -4.98 -5.88
N PHE A 558 -11.36 -5.49 -7.02
CA PHE A 558 -11.42 -6.93 -7.26
C PHE A 558 -10.03 -7.56 -7.15
N LEU A 559 -9.02 -6.94 -7.76
CA LEU A 559 -7.63 -7.40 -7.67
C LEU A 559 -7.10 -7.35 -6.23
N LEU A 560 -7.41 -6.30 -5.45
CA LEU A 560 -7.02 -6.22 -4.03
C LEU A 560 -7.62 -7.36 -3.21
N VAL A 561 -8.93 -7.59 -3.34
CA VAL A 561 -9.63 -8.65 -2.61
C VAL A 561 -9.09 -10.02 -3.02
N ALA A 562 -8.99 -10.27 -4.33
CA ALA A 562 -8.44 -11.52 -4.86
C ALA A 562 -7.00 -11.75 -4.39
N ASN A 563 -6.16 -10.71 -4.39
CA ASN A 563 -4.77 -10.84 -3.97
C ASN A 563 -4.61 -11.01 -2.46
N THR A 564 -5.50 -10.39 -1.66
CA THR A 564 -5.56 -10.61 -0.20
C THR A 564 -5.93 -12.06 0.10
N VAL A 565 -6.96 -12.59 -0.56
CA VAL A 565 -7.35 -14.00 -0.45
C VAL A 565 -6.20 -14.90 -0.90
N TRP A 566 -5.53 -14.56 -2.00
CA TRP A 566 -4.38 -15.31 -2.49
C TRP A 566 -3.26 -15.37 -1.45
N LEU A 567 -2.87 -14.24 -0.85
CA LEU A 567 -1.85 -14.18 0.21
C LEU A 567 -2.21 -15.08 1.40
N LEU A 568 -3.47 -15.06 1.85
CA LEU A 568 -3.92 -15.91 2.95
C LEU A 568 -3.92 -17.39 2.56
N LEU A 569 -4.40 -17.71 1.35
CA LEU A 569 -4.45 -19.08 0.84
C LEU A 569 -3.05 -19.68 0.70
N ILE A 570 -2.08 -18.97 0.11
CA ILE A 570 -0.71 -19.48 -0.02
C ILE A 570 -0.08 -19.72 1.36
N SER A 571 -0.33 -18.86 2.36
CA SER A 571 0.16 -19.07 3.71
C SER A 571 -0.49 -20.29 4.38
N ILE A 572 -1.80 -20.48 4.24
CA ILE A 572 -2.50 -21.66 4.80
C ILE A 572 -2.06 -22.94 4.09
N TRP A 573 -2.01 -22.93 2.75
CA TRP A 573 -1.61 -24.07 1.92
C TRP A 573 -0.19 -24.56 2.20
N GLU A 574 0.73 -23.65 2.51
CA GLU A 574 2.08 -23.98 2.95
C GLU A 574 2.07 -24.76 4.28
N LEU A 575 1.24 -24.32 5.24
CA LEU A 575 1.17 -24.91 6.58
C LEU A 575 0.48 -26.29 6.62
N ILE A 576 -0.50 -26.52 5.75
CA ILE A 576 -1.22 -27.80 5.69
C ILE A 576 -0.55 -28.83 4.76
N GLY A 577 0.53 -28.45 4.06
CA GLY A 577 1.24 -29.33 3.11
C GLY A 577 0.53 -29.48 1.76
N PHE A 578 -0.31 -28.52 1.35
CA PHE A 578 -1.03 -28.61 0.07
C PHE A 578 -0.06 -28.58 -1.12
N PHE A 579 1.04 -27.84 -0.95
CA PHE A 579 2.13 -27.76 -1.91
C PHE A 579 3.07 -28.97 -1.90
N ASP A 580 2.82 -30.00 -1.09
CA ASP A 580 3.58 -31.24 -1.11
C ASP A 580 2.96 -32.17 -2.16
N SER A 581 3.36 -31.94 -3.42
CA SER A 581 2.88 -32.69 -4.59
C SER A 581 3.90 -32.62 -5.71
N CYS A 582 3.83 -33.52 -6.70
CA CYS A 582 4.75 -33.50 -7.84
C CYS A 582 4.77 -32.15 -8.58
N TYR A 583 3.61 -31.51 -8.72
CA TYR A 583 3.48 -30.22 -9.37
C TYR A 583 4.21 -29.11 -8.61
N CYS A 584 4.01 -29.04 -7.28
CA CYS A 584 4.56 -27.93 -6.48
C CYS A 584 5.95 -28.19 -5.89
N ALA A 585 6.39 -29.44 -5.82
CA ALA A 585 7.75 -29.82 -5.42
C ALA A 585 8.74 -29.80 -6.60
N SER A 586 8.25 -29.68 -7.84
CA SER A 586 9.07 -29.56 -9.05
C SER A 586 9.10 -28.13 -9.58
N THR A 587 9.90 -27.93 -10.64
CA THR A 587 10.01 -26.67 -11.39
C THR A 587 9.26 -26.70 -12.72
N GLU A 588 8.09 -27.31 -12.72
CA GLU A 588 7.26 -27.51 -13.91
C GLU A 588 6.97 -26.20 -14.67
N LEU A 589 6.75 -25.08 -13.96
CA LEU A 589 6.43 -23.81 -14.62
C LEU A 589 7.57 -23.29 -15.50
N SER A 590 8.84 -23.46 -15.08
CA SER A 590 9.99 -23.08 -15.90
C SER A 590 10.50 -24.18 -16.83
N LYS A 591 10.53 -25.43 -16.36
CA LYS A 591 11.23 -26.55 -17.02
C LYS A 591 10.28 -27.56 -17.68
N LYS A 592 8.96 -27.43 -17.50
CA LYS A 592 7.94 -28.36 -18.02
C LYS A 592 8.32 -29.81 -17.66
N GLU A 593 8.33 -30.72 -18.64
CA GLU A 593 8.68 -32.13 -18.48
C GLU A 593 10.15 -32.38 -18.09
N ALA A 594 11.03 -31.38 -18.22
CA ALA A 594 12.40 -31.44 -17.69
C ALA A 594 12.48 -31.08 -16.20
N GLY A 595 11.35 -30.77 -15.56
CA GLY A 595 11.25 -30.61 -14.12
C GLY A 595 11.59 -31.90 -13.38
N TRP A 596 12.09 -31.76 -12.16
CA TRP A 596 12.41 -32.89 -11.28
C TRP A 596 12.14 -32.54 -9.83
N ILE A 597 12.20 -33.53 -8.95
CA ILE A 597 11.87 -33.44 -7.53
C ILE A 597 12.97 -34.09 -6.71
N LEU A 598 13.39 -33.42 -5.65
CA LEU A 598 14.38 -33.92 -4.69
C LEU A 598 13.75 -34.95 -3.75
N LEU A 599 14.32 -36.16 -3.68
CA LEU A 599 13.85 -37.24 -2.79
C LEU A 599 14.97 -37.87 -1.96
N PHE A 600 16.20 -37.97 -2.47
CA PHE A 600 17.20 -38.89 -1.93
C PHE A 600 18.39 -38.22 -1.23
N LYS A 601 18.57 -36.90 -1.41
CA LYS A 601 19.65 -36.13 -0.77
C LYS A 601 19.14 -35.37 0.44
N GLY A 602 19.90 -35.45 1.53
CA GLY A 602 19.62 -34.78 2.81
C GLY A 602 20.20 -33.37 2.87
N THR A 603 19.99 -32.72 4.02
CA THR A 603 20.35 -31.32 4.28
C THR A 603 21.83 -31.01 4.05
N ASP A 604 22.74 -31.92 4.40
CA ASP A 604 24.19 -31.69 4.31
C ASP A 604 24.67 -31.51 2.86
N ALA A 605 24.07 -32.25 1.92
CA ALA A 605 24.41 -32.15 0.50
C ALA A 605 23.88 -30.87 -0.15
N LEU A 606 22.86 -30.25 0.44
CA LEU A 606 22.20 -29.03 -0.07
C LEU A 606 22.75 -27.77 0.59
N LYS A 607 23.52 -27.93 1.67
CA LYS A 607 23.94 -26.82 2.53
C LYS A 607 24.79 -25.80 1.78
N GLU A 608 25.80 -26.26 1.04
CA GLU A 608 26.73 -25.39 0.32
C GLU A 608 26.01 -24.56 -0.74
N ASP A 609 25.11 -25.19 -1.51
CA ASP A 609 24.31 -24.51 -2.54
C ASP A 609 23.26 -23.55 -1.96
N ALA A 610 22.60 -23.92 -0.86
CA ALA A 610 21.54 -23.11 -0.24
C ALA A 610 22.09 -21.94 0.58
N GLN A 611 23.29 -22.05 1.14
CA GLN A 611 23.84 -21.05 2.08
C GLN A 611 23.94 -19.65 1.46
N ALA A 612 24.38 -19.57 0.20
CA ALA A 612 24.47 -18.28 -0.50
C ALA A 612 23.08 -17.65 -0.72
N ALA A 613 22.12 -18.43 -1.23
CA ALA A 613 20.77 -17.96 -1.49
C ALA A 613 20.04 -17.52 -0.20
N TRP A 614 20.18 -18.28 0.88
CA TRP A 614 19.59 -17.96 2.18
C TRP A 614 20.23 -16.72 2.81
N GLY A 615 21.55 -16.62 2.76
CA GLY A 615 22.28 -15.45 3.25
C GLY A 615 21.87 -14.18 2.51
N VAL A 616 21.80 -14.24 1.16
CA VAL A 616 21.35 -13.12 0.33
C VAL A 616 19.90 -12.76 0.62
N GLY A 617 19.01 -13.75 0.66
CA GLY A 617 17.60 -13.51 0.96
C GLY A 617 17.40 -12.85 2.32
N ILE A 618 17.84 -13.51 3.39
CA ILE A 618 17.66 -13.00 4.76
C ILE A 618 18.32 -11.62 4.92
N GLY A 619 19.53 -11.44 4.37
CA GLY A 619 20.22 -10.15 4.35
C GLY A 619 19.42 -9.05 3.66
N LEU A 620 18.83 -9.33 2.50
CA LEU A 620 17.95 -8.40 1.79
C LEU A 620 16.74 -8.01 2.64
N GLY A 621 16.16 -8.96 3.37
CA GLY A 621 15.04 -8.69 4.30
C GLY A 621 15.39 -7.69 5.39
N PHE A 622 16.54 -7.89 6.06
CA PHE A 622 17.03 -6.94 7.07
C PHE A 622 17.31 -5.56 6.49
N VAL A 623 18.00 -5.50 5.33
CA VAL A 623 18.31 -4.25 4.64
C VAL A 623 17.02 -3.51 4.27
N LEU A 624 16.01 -4.21 3.77
CA LEU A 624 14.75 -3.61 3.36
C LEU A 624 13.99 -3.01 4.55
N ILE A 625 13.83 -3.76 5.65
CA ILE A 625 13.15 -3.27 6.85
C ILE A 625 13.88 -2.04 7.42
N PHE A 626 15.20 -2.13 7.53
CA PHE A 626 16.02 -1.05 8.06
C PHE A 626 15.95 0.20 7.16
N LEU A 627 16.13 0.03 5.85
CA LEU A 627 16.11 1.13 4.89
C LEU A 627 14.73 1.81 4.85
N ALA A 628 13.65 1.03 4.75
CA ALA A 628 12.30 1.57 4.75
C ALA A 628 11.98 2.30 6.05
N GLY A 629 12.28 1.69 7.20
CA GLY A 629 12.11 2.30 8.50
C GLY A 629 12.94 3.58 8.68
N ALA A 630 14.19 3.59 8.23
CA ALA A 630 15.07 4.76 8.27
C ALA A 630 14.55 5.88 7.37
N VAL A 631 14.09 5.57 6.15
CA VAL A 631 13.50 6.56 5.24
C VAL A 631 12.24 7.18 5.84
N PHE A 632 11.32 6.37 6.36
CA PHE A 632 10.11 6.88 7.01
C PHE A 632 10.45 7.75 8.23
N TYR A 633 11.40 7.31 9.04
CA TYR A 633 11.88 8.08 10.19
C TYR A 633 12.49 9.42 9.77
N LEU A 634 13.46 9.42 8.86
CA LEU A 634 14.14 10.64 8.41
C LEU A 634 13.16 11.61 7.72
N ALA A 635 12.26 11.10 6.88
CA ALA A 635 11.24 11.91 6.23
C ALA A 635 10.24 12.52 7.23
N SER A 636 9.97 11.83 8.34
CA SER A 636 9.08 12.31 9.42
C SER A 636 9.79 13.20 10.46
N ARG A 637 11.12 13.11 10.62
CA ARG A 637 11.89 13.77 11.70
C ARG A 637 12.10 15.27 11.48
N HIS A 638 11.64 15.88 10.38
CA HIS A 638 11.79 17.33 10.17
C HIS A 638 11.02 18.23 11.16
N LYS A 639 10.55 17.67 12.29
CA LYS A 639 9.85 18.28 13.43
C LYS A 639 10.73 19.00 14.46
N HIS A 640 12.07 18.91 14.46
CA HIS A 640 12.87 19.41 15.62
C HIS A 640 14.16 20.20 15.30
N GLN A 641 14.20 20.90 14.17
CA GLN A 641 15.12 22.04 13.97
C GLN A 641 14.29 23.20 13.42
#